data_AF-A0A9E7MY10-F1
#
_entry.id   AF-A0A9E7MY10-F1
#
_cell.length_a   1.000
_cell.length_b   1.000
_cell.length_c   1.000
_cell.angle_alpha   90.00
_cell.angle_beta   90.00
_cell.angle_gamma   90.00
#
_symmetry.space_group_name_H-M   'P 1'
#
loop_
_entity.id
_entity.type
_entity.pdbx_description
1 polymer ?
#
loop_
_entity_poly.entity_id
_entity_poly.type
_entity_poly.pdbx_seq_one_letter_code
_entity_poly.pdbx_strand_id
1 'polypeptide(L)'
;MVDFKAIEEKWQSKWREEKIFEPQIDEQKPKFYITVAFPYLSGHLHVGHARTYTIPDVIARFKRMQGYNVLFPMAWHITGSPIVGIAERIKQRDPQTIYVYRDVYKVPEDILWTFEDPVNIVKYFMKAAKETFIRAGFSVDWSREFHTTSLFPPFSKFVEWQFWKLKEKGLIVKGTHYVRWDPVVGTPLGDHDLIEGEDVQILEYILIKFILEENGDIYYLPAATLRPETVYGVTNMWLNPEATYVKAKVKSGDKEEKWIISKEAAYKLSFQDKEIEILEEFKGEKLIGKWVRNPVTGDDIIILPAEFVDPDNATGVVMSVPAHAPFDHIALEDIKKDTEILLKYDIDPRIVEEISYISLIELEGYGEFPAVEESEKLGVKSQKDVEKLEQATKNIYKAEYHKGVFKIEPYKGKPVSEVKELVAKEMLEKGIADKMYEFSDKNVISRFGNRAVIKIIHDQWFIDYGNPEWKAKAREALANMKILPESRRAQFEAVIEWLDKKACARKVGLGTPLPWDPEWVIESLSDSTIYMAYYTISRHINKLREEGKLDPEKLTPEFFDYIFLEDFNEEKEKELSEKTGIPAEVVHEMKEEFEYWYPLDWRCSAKDLIPNHLTFFIFNHVAIFRREHWPKGIAVNGFGTLEGQKMSKSKGNVLNFIDAIEENGADVVRLYIMSLAEHDSDFDWKRSEVGKLRKQIERFYELITEFAQYEEKDVELMDIDKWLLHRVNKAIKGATEALEEFRTRTAVQWAFYSILNDLRWYMRRTEGRDDEAKRSTLRKLANIWVKLMAPFTPHICEELWEKLGGEGFVSLAKWPEPVEEWWNETIELEEEYIKTLIEDIKEIVSVAKLENAKRAYIYTAEDWKWKVAQVVAEKKDFKAAMSEVMKDPEVRKRGKEVSKLIQKLVKERAFDLKRIDEEKALRQAKDFIERETGLEIIINPEEDKGGKKKQAMPMKPAVYIE
;
A
#
# COMPACT_ATOMS: atom_id res chain seq x y z
N MET A 1 22.91 -23.78 -21.10
CA MET A 1 22.24 -22.61 -20.50
C MET A 1 20.82 -22.61 -21.03
N VAL A 2 19.81 -22.50 -20.16
CA VAL A 2 18.41 -22.53 -20.57
C VAL A 2 18.10 -21.25 -21.37
N ASP A 3 17.53 -21.39 -22.56
CA ASP A 3 17.07 -20.25 -23.35
C ASP A 3 15.65 -19.88 -22.92
N PHE A 4 15.57 -19.11 -21.83
CA PHE A 4 14.29 -18.67 -21.27
C PHE A 4 13.45 -17.87 -22.27
N LYS A 5 14.07 -17.04 -23.12
CA LYS A 5 13.34 -16.17 -24.06
C LYS A 5 12.61 -16.99 -25.11
N ALA A 6 13.27 -17.98 -25.70
CA ALA A 6 12.65 -18.85 -26.69
C ALA A 6 11.46 -19.64 -26.10
N ILE A 7 11.60 -20.13 -24.85
CA ILE A 7 10.53 -20.84 -24.14
C ILE A 7 9.37 -19.88 -23.84
N GLU A 8 9.66 -18.68 -23.34
CA GLU A 8 8.67 -17.65 -23.02
C GLU A 8 7.84 -17.29 -24.26
N GLU A 9 8.49 -16.98 -25.39
CA GLU A 9 7.82 -16.63 -26.65
C GLU A 9 6.96 -17.78 -27.20
N LYS A 10 7.46 -19.02 -27.15
CA LYS A 10 6.72 -20.23 -27.54
C LYS A 10 5.38 -20.32 -26.79
N TRP A 11 5.41 -20.25 -25.46
CA TRP A 11 4.22 -20.46 -24.64
C TRP A 11 3.28 -19.26 -24.65
N GLN A 12 3.81 -18.03 -24.67
CA GLN A 12 2.98 -16.83 -24.86
C GLN A 12 2.21 -16.86 -26.18
N SER A 13 2.79 -17.42 -27.25
CA SER A 13 2.12 -17.56 -28.53
C SER A 13 1.06 -18.66 -28.48
N LYS A 14 1.41 -19.86 -28.00
CA LYS A 14 0.44 -20.96 -27.83
C LYS A 14 -0.76 -20.58 -26.97
N TRP A 15 -0.56 -19.92 -25.82
CA TRP A 15 -1.66 -19.52 -24.94
C TRP A 15 -2.63 -18.53 -25.61
N ARG A 16 -2.11 -17.63 -26.47
CA ARG A 16 -2.93 -16.65 -27.20
C ARG A 16 -3.67 -17.28 -28.36
N GLU A 17 -3.00 -18.14 -29.13
CA GLU A 17 -3.60 -18.85 -30.27
C GLU A 17 -4.75 -19.76 -29.82
N GLU A 18 -4.55 -20.50 -28.73
CA GLU A 18 -5.53 -21.42 -28.14
C GLU A 18 -6.52 -20.73 -27.18
N LYS A 19 -6.34 -19.43 -26.93
CA LYS A 19 -7.23 -18.59 -26.10
C LYS A 19 -7.55 -19.17 -24.72
N ILE A 20 -6.60 -19.87 -24.10
CA ILE A 20 -6.84 -20.65 -22.89
C ILE A 20 -7.20 -19.81 -21.64
N PHE A 21 -7.01 -18.50 -21.72
CA PHE A 21 -7.33 -17.53 -20.66
C PHE A 21 -8.55 -16.66 -20.98
N GLU A 22 -9.32 -16.98 -22.03
CA GLU A 22 -10.59 -16.33 -22.37
C GLU A 22 -11.76 -17.22 -21.87
N PRO A 23 -12.15 -17.15 -20.57
CA PRO A 23 -13.14 -18.07 -20.00
C PRO A 23 -14.53 -17.85 -20.61
N GLN A 24 -15.29 -18.91 -20.78
CA GLN A 24 -16.73 -18.86 -21.03
C GLN A 24 -17.49 -19.18 -19.74
N ILE A 25 -18.76 -18.79 -19.64
CA ILE A 25 -19.63 -19.24 -18.54
C ILE A 25 -19.64 -20.77 -18.47
N ASP A 26 -19.47 -21.33 -17.28
CA ASP A 26 -19.45 -22.77 -17.04
C ASP A 26 -20.04 -23.04 -15.65
N GLU A 27 -21.36 -23.28 -15.60
CA GLU A 27 -22.09 -23.52 -14.36
C GLU A 27 -21.65 -24.78 -13.60
N GLN A 28 -20.88 -25.67 -14.24
CA GLN A 28 -20.36 -26.87 -13.58
C GLN A 28 -19.15 -26.56 -12.69
N LYS A 29 -18.55 -25.38 -12.82
CA LYS A 29 -17.38 -24.95 -12.06
C LYS A 29 -17.69 -23.76 -11.18
N PRO A 30 -17.10 -23.68 -9.98
CA PRO A 30 -17.19 -22.47 -9.19
C PRO A 30 -16.45 -21.34 -9.91
N LYS A 31 -17.12 -20.20 -10.07
CA LYS A 31 -16.50 -19.00 -10.66
C LYS A 31 -15.47 -18.38 -9.71
N PHE A 32 -14.44 -17.76 -10.26
CA PHE A 32 -13.49 -16.92 -9.55
C PHE A 32 -13.17 -15.68 -10.37
N TYR A 33 -13.67 -14.54 -9.93
CA TYR A 33 -13.47 -13.26 -10.58
C TYR A 33 -12.52 -12.37 -9.77
N ILE A 34 -11.35 -12.07 -10.33
CA ILE A 34 -10.31 -11.26 -9.72
C ILE A 34 -9.93 -10.09 -10.61
N THR A 35 -9.71 -8.91 -10.02
CA THR A 35 -9.20 -7.74 -10.74
C THR A 35 -8.10 -7.06 -9.95
N VAL A 36 -7.37 -6.20 -10.65
CA VAL A 36 -6.37 -5.30 -10.08
C VAL A 36 -6.54 -3.91 -10.66
N ALA A 37 -6.13 -2.88 -9.92
CA ALA A 37 -6.13 -1.51 -10.43
C ALA A 37 -5.43 -1.44 -11.79
N PHE A 38 -6.17 -0.98 -12.80
CA PHE A 38 -5.61 -0.72 -14.12
C PHE A 38 -4.52 0.36 -14.04
N PRO A 39 -3.43 0.25 -14.82
CA PRO A 39 -2.35 1.21 -14.73
C PRO A 39 -2.72 2.54 -15.38
N TYR A 40 -2.22 3.63 -14.82
CA TYR A 40 -2.26 4.95 -15.45
C TYR A 40 -1.16 5.09 -16.51
N LEU A 41 -1.53 5.32 -17.77
CA LEU A 41 -0.61 5.25 -18.92
C LEU A 41 0.20 6.53 -19.17
N SER A 42 0.96 6.95 -18.16
CA SER A 42 1.89 8.09 -18.28
C SER A 42 3.33 7.68 -18.62
N GLY A 43 3.66 6.40 -18.58
CA GLY A 43 5.02 5.90 -18.76
C GLY A 43 5.09 4.38 -18.65
N HIS A 44 6.30 3.81 -18.71
CA HIS A 44 6.48 2.38 -18.47
C HIS A 44 6.20 2.02 -17.01
N LEU A 45 5.64 0.83 -16.83
CA LEU A 45 5.49 0.21 -15.51
C LEU A 45 6.86 -0.25 -15.01
N HIS A 46 7.21 0.11 -13.77
CA HIS A 46 8.42 -0.38 -13.09
C HIS A 46 8.19 -1.64 -12.24
N VAL A 47 9.26 -2.23 -11.69
CA VAL A 47 9.19 -3.46 -10.86
C VAL A 47 8.25 -3.37 -9.64
N GLY A 48 8.06 -2.18 -9.07
CA GLY A 48 7.02 -1.98 -8.04
C GLY A 48 5.61 -2.33 -8.53
N HIS A 49 5.24 -1.91 -9.74
CA HIS A 49 3.99 -2.28 -10.39
C HIS A 49 3.97 -3.77 -10.75
N ALA A 50 5.10 -4.32 -11.20
CA ALA A 50 5.20 -5.74 -11.54
C ALA A 50 4.70 -6.65 -10.40
N ARG A 51 4.99 -6.30 -9.14
CA ARG A 51 4.41 -6.99 -7.98
C ARG A 51 2.89 -6.94 -7.93
N THR A 52 2.32 -5.74 -8.02
CA THR A 52 0.87 -5.50 -7.97
C THR A 52 0.12 -6.33 -9.02
N TYR A 53 0.71 -6.52 -10.21
CA TYR A 53 0.10 -7.32 -11.29
C TYR A 53 0.44 -8.83 -11.25
N THR A 54 1.59 -9.22 -10.69
CA THR A 54 1.96 -10.63 -10.59
C THR A 54 1.14 -11.37 -9.53
N ILE A 55 0.80 -10.71 -8.42
CA ILE A 55 -0.01 -11.31 -7.34
C ILE A 55 -1.37 -11.85 -7.85
N PRO A 56 -2.24 -11.03 -8.48
CA PRO A 56 -3.52 -11.52 -8.99
C PRO A 56 -3.35 -12.57 -10.08
N ASP A 57 -2.28 -12.52 -10.89
CA ASP A 57 -2.01 -13.55 -11.88
C ASP A 57 -1.64 -14.90 -11.25
N VAL A 58 -0.78 -14.90 -10.23
CA VAL A 58 -0.40 -16.10 -9.47
C VAL A 58 -1.66 -16.74 -8.87
N ILE A 59 -2.54 -15.93 -8.26
CA ILE A 59 -3.78 -16.45 -7.68
C ILE A 59 -4.76 -16.92 -8.75
N ALA A 60 -4.90 -16.19 -9.86
CA ALA A 60 -5.73 -16.61 -10.99
C ALA A 60 -5.29 -17.97 -11.54
N ARG A 61 -3.98 -18.17 -11.72
CA ARG A 61 -3.40 -19.45 -12.17
C ARG A 61 -3.63 -20.57 -11.14
N PHE A 62 -3.34 -20.30 -9.88
CA PHE A 62 -3.60 -21.24 -8.78
C PHE A 62 -5.06 -21.68 -8.72
N LYS A 63 -6.01 -20.74 -8.74
CA LYS A 63 -7.45 -21.02 -8.69
C LYS A 63 -7.93 -21.79 -9.92
N ARG A 64 -7.37 -21.49 -11.10
CA ARG A 64 -7.67 -22.24 -12.33
C ARG A 64 -7.27 -23.71 -12.18
N MET A 65 -6.08 -23.97 -11.62
CA MET A 65 -5.62 -25.32 -11.34
C MET A 65 -6.44 -26.01 -10.23
N GLN A 66 -7.02 -25.27 -9.29
CA GLN A 66 -7.98 -25.80 -8.31
C GLN A 66 -9.37 -26.14 -8.90
N GLY A 67 -9.57 -25.93 -10.21
CA GLY A 67 -10.81 -26.26 -10.91
C GLY A 67 -11.84 -25.14 -10.95
N TYR A 68 -11.47 -23.91 -10.55
CA TYR A 68 -12.34 -22.75 -10.71
C TYR A 68 -12.40 -22.30 -12.16
N ASN A 69 -13.55 -21.76 -12.58
CA ASN A 69 -13.64 -20.99 -13.81
C ASN A 69 -13.18 -19.56 -13.53
N VAL A 70 -12.03 -19.15 -14.07
CA VAL A 70 -11.32 -17.95 -13.65
C VAL A 70 -11.42 -16.83 -14.68
N LEU A 71 -11.96 -15.68 -14.26
CA LEU A 71 -11.90 -14.42 -14.99
C LEU A 71 -10.86 -13.49 -14.37
N PHE A 72 -9.84 -13.13 -15.16
CA PHE A 72 -8.85 -12.11 -14.81
C PHE A 72 -8.67 -11.16 -16.01
N PRO A 73 -9.35 -10.01 -16.07
CA PRO A 73 -9.28 -9.07 -17.18
C PRO A 73 -8.29 -7.92 -16.91
N MET A 74 -7.98 -7.14 -17.95
CA MET A 74 -7.18 -5.92 -17.84
C MET A 74 -7.69 -4.82 -18.78
N ALA A 75 -7.52 -3.56 -18.36
CA ALA A 75 -7.83 -2.36 -19.14
C ALA A 75 -6.82 -1.26 -18.80
N TRP A 76 -7.01 -0.07 -19.37
CA TRP A 76 -6.04 1.01 -19.28
C TRP A 76 -6.65 2.31 -18.79
N HIS A 77 -6.04 2.91 -17.77
CA HIS A 77 -6.50 4.16 -17.20
C HIS A 77 -5.78 5.34 -17.86
N ILE A 78 -6.56 6.23 -18.46
CA ILE A 78 -6.06 7.44 -19.14
C ILE A 78 -6.83 8.71 -18.75
N THR A 79 -7.77 8.61 -17.81
CA THR A 79 -8.48 9.75 -17.23
C THR A 79 -7.55 10.52 -16.32
N GLY A 80 -7.45 11.85 -16.50
CA GLY A 80 -6.63 12.72 -15.67
C GLY A 80 -5.91 13.83 -16.43
N SER A 81 -5.31 14.74 -15.67
CA SER A 81 -4.49 15.86 -16.15
C SER A 81 -3.00 15.56 -16.42
N PRO A 82 -2.33 14.55 -15.81
CA PRO A 82 -0.89 14.40 -15.97
C PRO A 82 -0.43 14.18 -17.42
N ILE A 83 -1.15 13.39 -18.23
CA ILE A 83 -0.76 13.10 -19.62
C ILE A 83 -0.80 14.40 -20.46
N VAL A 84 -1.83 15.23 -20.27
CA VAL A 84 -1.93 16.54 -20.91
C VAL A 84 -0.80 17.47 -20.46
N GLY A 85 -0.47 17.45 -19.16
CA GLY A 85 0.66 18.23 -18.62
C GLY A 85 2.02 17.80 -19.19
N ILE A 86 2.23 16.48 -19.36
CA ILE A 86 3.45 15.94 -19.99
C ILE A 86 3.55 16.37 -21.45
N ALA A 87 2.44 16.30 -22.20
CA ALA A 87 2.42 16.67 -23.61
C ALA A 87 2.84 18.13 -23.81
N GLU A 88 2.31 19.04 -22.98
CA GLU A 88 2.68 20.45 -23.02
C GLU A 88 4.15 20.68 -22.63
N ARG A 89 4.69 19.97 -21.64
CA ARG A 89 6.12 20.06 -21.27
C ARG A 89 7.05 19.60 -22.39
N ILE A 90 6.70 18.53 -23.10
CA ILE A 90 7.48 18.05 -24.25
C ILE A 90 7.40 19.06 -25.40
N LYS A 91 6.24 19.68 -25.62
CA LYS A 91 6.06 20.76 -26.60
C LYS A 91 6.92 21.99 -26.26
N GLN A 92 6.99 22.36 -24.99
CA GLN A 92 7.85 23.44 -24.48
C GLN A 92 9.34 23.07 -24.39
N ARG A 93 9.68 21.82 -24.73
CA ARG A 93 11.04 21.27 -24.68
C ARG A 93 11.66 21.31 -23.28
N ASP A 94 10.86 21.03 -22.25
CA ASP A 94 11.32 20.93 -20.86
C ASP A 94 12.46 19.89 -20.72
N PRO A 95 13.68 20.29 -20.32
CA PRO A 95 14.83 19.39 -20.28
C PRO A 95 14.65 18.18 -19.36
N GLN A 96 13.99 18.38 -18.22
CA GLN A 96 13.79 17.31 -17.24
C GLN A 96 12.79 16.26 -17.74
N THR A 97 11.67 16.69 -18.31
CA THR A 97 10.68 15.78 -18.92
C THR A 97 11.32 15.02 -20.08
N ILE A 98 12.05 15.70 -20.98
CA ILE A 98 12.75 15.03 -22.09
C ILE A 98 13.71 13.96 -21.56
N TYR A 99 14.52 14.27 -20.54
CA TYR A 99 15.42 13.30 -19.91
C TYR A 99 14.67 12.08 -19.38
N VAL A 100 13.56 12.26 -18.67
CA VAL A 100 12.78 11.14 -18.14
C VAL A 100 12.27 10.24 -19.28
N TYR A 101 11.71 10.80 -20.34
CA TYR A 101 11.15 9.98 -21.42
C TYR A 101 12.22 9.34 -22.31
N ARG A 102 13.32 10.05 -22.59
CA ARG A 102 14.41 9.55 -23.43
C ARG A 102 15.32 8.57 -22.70
N ASP A 103 15.73 8.88 -21.48
CA ASP A 103 16.78 8.13 -20.77
C ASP A 103 16.21 7.10 -19.79
N VAL A 104 15.12 7.42 -19.08
CA VAL A 104 14.50 6.51 -18.10
C VAL A 104 13.50 5.57 -18.76
N TYR A 105 12.59 6.10 -19.57
CA TYR A 105 11.61 5.31 -20.31
C TYR A 105 12.09 4.83 -21.68
N LYS A 106 13.24 5.31 -22.16
CA LYS A 106 13.87 4.86 -23.42
C LYS A 106 12.95 5.00 -24.65
N VAL A 107 12.15 6.05 -24.68
CA VAL A 107 11.32 6.37 -25.85
C VAL A 107 12.23 6.81 -27.00
N PRO A 108 12.10 6.22 -28.21
CA PRO A 108 12.85 6.65 -29.39
C PRO A 108 12.66 8.14 -29.66
N GLU A 109 13.74 8.82 -30.04
CA GLU A 109 13.76 10.29 -30.16
C GLU A 109 12.74 10.80 -31.20
N ASP A 110 12.57 10.10 -32.31
CA ASP A 110 11.59 10.41 -33.35
C ASP A 110 10.14 10.32 -32.83
N ILE A 111 9.86 9.33 -31.98
CA ILE A 111 8.54 9.15 -31.35
C ILE A 111 8.32 10.18 -30.25
N LEU A 112 9.35 10.49 -29.47
CA LEU A 112 9.26 11.44 -28.34
C LEU A 112 8.69 12.78 -28.77
N TRP A 113 9.08 13.28 -29.95
CA TRP A 113 8.59 14.58 -30.42
C TRP A 113 7.11 14.57 -30.83
N THR A 114 6.53 13.40 -31.09
CA THR A 114 5.08 13.26 -31.33
C THR A 114 4.23 13.37 -30.06
N PHE A 115 4.86 13.33 -28.87
CA PHE A 115 4.17 13.40 -27.59
C PHE A 115 3.66 14.80 -27.21
N GLU A 116 3.87 15.80 -28.06
CA GLU A 116 3.13 17.07 -27.94
C GLU A 116 1.61 16.88 -28.05
N ASP A 117 1.15 15.77 -28.65
CA ASP A 117 -0.22 15.30 -28.59
C ASP A 117 -0.38 14.26 -27.45
N PRO A 118 -1.22 14.50 -26.42
CA PRO A 118 -1.45 13.55 -25.34
C PRO A 118 -1.98 12.19 -25.80
N VAL A 119 -2.69 12.12 -26.95
CA VAL A 119 -3.19 10.86 -27.51
C VAL A 119 -2.03 9.97 -27.98
N ASN A 120 -0.92 10.54 -28.45
CA ASN A 120 0.25 9.76 -28.87
C ASN A 120 0.98 9.15 -27.67
N ILE A 121 1.06 9.87 -26.55
CA ILE A 121 1.55 9.34 -25.27
C ILE A 121 0.70 8.12 -24.88
N VAL A 122 -0.62 8.29 -24.86
CA VAL A 122 -1.57 7.21 -24.54
C VAL A 122 -1.36 6.00 -25.43
N LYS A 123 -1.35 6.18 -26.76
CA LYS A 123 -1.18 5.08 -27.73
C LYS A 123 0.13 4.33 -27.50
N TYR A 124 1.23 5.05 -27.31
CA TYR A 124 2.54 4.44 -27.11
C TYR A 124 2.57 3.61 -25.83
N PHE A 125 2.18 4.20 -24.68
CA PHE A 125 2.26 3.50 -23.40
C PHE A 125 1.18 2.43 -23.22
N MET A 126 0.04 2.53 -23.90
CA MET A 126 -0.96 1.45 -23.96
C MET A 126 -0.38 0.21 -24.64
N LYS A 127 0.24 0.39 -25.82
CA LYS A 127 0.92 -0.70 -26.52
C LYS A 127 2.03 -1.29 -25.66
N ALA A 128 2.88 -0.44 -25.07
CA ALA A 128 3.98 -0.88 -24.23
C ALA A 128 3.53 -1.64 -22.98
N ALA A 129 2.46 -1.20 -22.31
CA ALA A 129 1.91 -1.87 -21.14
C ALA A 129 1.31 -3.23 -21.50
N LYS A 130 0.50 -3.30 -22.57
CA LYS A 130 -0.06 -4.55 -23.09
C LYS A 130 1.03 -5.56 -23.43
N GLU A 131 2.04 -5.12 -24.18
CA GLU A 131 3.18 -5.95 -24.56
C GLU A 131 3.95 -6.44 -23.32
N THR A 132 4.20 -5.56 -22.35
CA THR A 132 4.87 -5.93 -21.09
C THR A 132 4.09 -7.00 -20.32
N PHE A 133 2.77 -6.89 -20.23
CA PHE A 133 1.93 -7.86 -19.52
C PHE A 133 1.88 -9.22 -20.24
N ILE A 134 1.85 -9.21 -21.57
CA ILE A 134 1.94 -10.43 -22.37
C ILE A 134 3.32 -11.07 -22.23
N ARG A 135 4.40 -10.27 -22.29
CA ARG A 135 5.79 -10.73 -22.11
C ARG A 135 6.07 -11.23 -20.70
N ALA A 136 5.34 -10.75 -19.70
CA ALA A 136 5.32 -11.30 -18.34
C ALA A 136 4.49 -12.58 -18.22
N GLY A 137 3.75 -12.96 -19.26
CA GLY A 137 2.90 -14.15 -19.30
C GLY A 137 1.70 -14.08 -18.35
N PHE A 138 1.09 -12.90 -18.15
CA PHE A 138 -0.13 -12.83 -17.34
C PHE A 138 -1.31 -13.54 -18.03
N SER A 139 -2.10 -14.27 -17.24
CA SER A 139 -3.27 -15.05 -17.64
C SER A 139 -4.52 -14.18 -17.83
N VAL A 140 -4.33 -13.07 -18.55
CA VAL A 140 -5.33 -12.04 -18.80
C VAL A 140 -6.29 -12.46 -19.92
N ASP A 141 -7.58 -12.26 -19.71
CA ASP A 141 -8.59 -12.26 -20.77
C ASP A 141 -8.55 -10.94 -21.55
N TRP A 142 -7.83 -10.93 -22.67
CA TRP A 142 -7.70 -9.75 -23.54
C TRP A 142 -8.96 -9.45 -24.35
N SER A 143 -9.95 -10.35 -24.41
CA SER A 143 -11.22 -10.08 -25.11
C SER A 143 -12.02 -8.95 -24.44
N ARG A 144 -11.74 -8.67 -23.16
CA ARG A 144 -12.41 -7.67 -22.32
C ARG A 144 -11.60 -6.38 -22.13
N GLU A 145 -10.60 -6.15 -22.98
CA GLU A 145 -9.76 -4.96 -22.92
C GLU A 145 -10.52 -3.69 -23.34
N PHE A 146 -10.29 -2.59 -22.63
CA PHE A 146 -10.72 -1.25 -23.03
C PHE A 146 -9.77 -0.20 -22.44
N HIS A 147 -9.99 1.07 -22.74
CA HIS A 147 -9.34 2.19 -22.07
C HIS A 147 -10.38 3.22 -21.61
N THR A 148 -10.05 4.06 -20.64
CA THR A 148 -11.01 5.03 -20.09
C THR A 148 -11.18 6.27 -20.97
N THR A 149 -11.94 7.27 -20.46
CA THR A 149 -12.27 8.57 -21.08
C THR A 149 -13.32 8.51 -22.20
N SER A 150 -13.75 9.69 -22.65
CA SER A 150 -14.58 9.85 -23.85
C SER A 150 -13.97 9.28 -25.14
N LEU A 151 -12.65 9.00 -25.16
CA LEU A 151 -11.98 8.33 -26.28
C LEU A 151 -12.44 6.86 -26.45
N PHE A 152 -13.06 6.26 -25.43
CA PHE A 152 -13.72 4.96 -25.53
C PHE A 152 -15.23 5.13 -25.30
N PRO A 153 -16.03 5.40 -26.36
CA PRO A 153 -17.42 5.83 -26.21
C PRO A 153 -18.30 4.88 -25.37
N PRO A 154 -18.25 3.54 -25.52
CA PRO A 154 -19.09 2.65 -24.71
C PRO A 154 -18.79 2.69 -23.21
N PHE A 155 -17.51 2.89 -22.84
CA PHE A 155 -17.11 3.04 -21.45
C PHE A 155 -17.50 4.42 -20.92
N SER A 156 -17.39 5.47 -21.73
CA SER A 156 -17.91 6.80 -21.38
C SER A 156 -19.39 6.74 -21.04
N LYS A 157 -20.19 6.00 -21.82
CA LYS A 157 -21.62 5.80 -21.57
C LYS A 157 -21.90 5.03 -20.28
N PHE A 158 -21.08 4.03 -19.97
CA PHE A 158 -21.13 3.34 -18.67
C PHE A 158 -20.84 4.29 -17.49
N VAL A 159 -19.85 5.18 -17.63
CA VAL A 159 -19.52 6.20 -16.62
C VAL A 159 -20.64 7.25 -16.51
N GLU A 160 -21.24 7.68 -17.62
CA GLU A 160 -22.40 8.58 -17.63
C GLU A 160 -23.56 7.96 -16.84
N TRP A 161 -23.90 6.69 -17.10
CA TRP A 161 -24.91 5.94 -16.34
C TRP A 161 -24.59 5.93 -14.85
N GLN A 162 -23.37 5.56 -14.46
CA GLN A 162 -22.94 5.55 -13.06
C GLN A 162 -23.24 6.89 -12.38
N PHE A 163 -22.83 8.00 -13.00
CA PHE A 163 -22.99 9.33 -12.43
C PHE A 163 -24.45 9.76 -12.37
N TRP A 164 -25.28 9.40 -13.35
CA TRP A 164 -26.73 9.58 -13.26
C TRP A 164 -27.32 8.82 -12.06
N LYS A 165 -26.97 7.54 -11.85
CA LYS A 165 -27.45 6.77 -10.69
C LYS A 165 -27.03 7.38 -9.35
N LEU A 166 -25.81 7.92 -9.26
CA LEU A 166 -25.35 8.64 -8.06
C LEU A 166 -26.15 9.93 -7.84
N LYS A 167 -26.43 10.67 -8.90
CA LYS A 167 -27.20 11.91 -8.83
C LYS A 167 -28.67 11.67 -8.46
N GLU A 168 -29.30 10.62 -9.00
CA GLU A 168 -30.66 10.18 -8.66
C GLU A 168 -30.82 9.90 -7.16
N LYS A 169 -29.76 9.40 -6.52
CA LYS A 169 -29.71 9.10 -5.07
C LYS A 169 -29.33 10.32 -4.21
N GLY A 170 -29.16 11.49 -4.80
CA GLY A 170 -28.74 12.71 -4.09
C GLY A 170 -27.30 12.66 -3.59
N LEU A 171 -26.46 11.77 -4.11
CA LEU A 171 -25.06 11.59 -3.68
C LEU A 171 -24.09 12.52 -4.43
N ILE A 172 -24.58 13.24 -5.44
CA ILE A 172 -23.82 14.27 -6.15
C ILE A 172 -24.32 15.64 -5.70
N VAL A 173 -23.42 16.44 -5.13
CA VAL A 173 -23.72 17.79 -4.64
C VAL A 173 -22.82 18.82 -5.30
N LYS A 174 -23.33 20.05 -5.42
CA LYS A 174 -22.55 21.22 -5.83
C LYS A 174 -22.28 22.06 -4.59
N GLY A 175 -21.07 22.58 -4.44
CA GLY A 175 -20.72 23.39 -3.28
C GLY A 175 -19.48 24.22 -3.51
N THR A 176 -19.21 25.07 -2.52
CA THR A 176 -18.01 25.88 -2.49
C THR A 176 -16.81 25.01 -2.13
N HIS A 177 -15.74 25.10 -2.94
CA HIS A 177 -14.46 24.43 -2.67
C HIS A 177 -13.31 25.40 -2.82
N TYR A 178 -12.27 25.22 -2.01
CA TYR A 178 -10.98 25.83 -2.27
C TYR A 178 -10.11 24.85 -3.06
N VAL A 179 -9.42 25.34 -4.07
CA VAL A 179 -8.48 24.54 -4.88
C VAL A 179 -7.16 25.26 -5.03
N ARG A 180 -6.09 24.50 -5.22
CA ARG A 180 -4.85 25.07 -5.76
C ARG A 180 -5.15 25.58 -7.16
N TRP A 181 -4.63 26.75 -7.49
CA TRP A 181 -4.99 27.48 -8.70
C TRP A 181 -3.76 28.17 -9.30
N ASP A 182 -3.59 28.06 -10.61
CA ASP A 182 -2.63 28.90 -11.33
C ASP A 182 -3.30 30.23 -11.68
N PRO A 183 -2.86 31.36 -11.09
CA PRO A 183 -3.51 32.64 -11.30
C PRO A 183 -3.23 33.26 -12.68
N VAL A 184 -2.19 32.81 -13.40
CA VAL A 184 -1.80 33.32 -14.72
C VAL A 184 -2.57 32.59 -15.81
N VAL A 185 -2.60 31.26 -15.74
CA VAL A 185 -3.30 30.42 -16.73
C VAL A 185 -4.81 30.37 -16.44
N GLY A 186 -5.20 30.55 -15.18
CA GLY A 186 -6.61 30.51 -14.80
C GLY A 186 -7.16 29.08 -14.76
N THR A 187 -6.42 28.13 -14.18
CA THR A 187 -6.82 26.72 -14.09
C THR A 187 -6.67 26.16 -12.67
N PRO A 188 -7.54 25.23 -12.23
CA PRO A 188 -7.30 24.47 -11.01
C PRO A 188 -6.09 23.54 -11.21
N LEU A 189 -5.37 23.30 -10.12
CA LEU A 189 -4.17 22.45 -10.07
C LEU A 189 -4.43 21.25 -9.14
N GLY A 190 -4.29 20.04 -9.67
CA GLY A 190 -4.15 18.84 -8.83
C GLY A 190 -2.73 18.70 -8.28
N ASP A 191 -2.50 17.74 -7.37
CA ASP A 191 -1.16 17.47 -6.82
C ASP A 191 -0.14 17.24 -7.95
N HIS A 192 -0.51 16.46 -8.97
CA HIS A 192 0.33 16.16 -10.12
C HIS A 192 0.46 17.30 -11.16
N ASP A 193 -0.22 18.43 -10.94
CA ASP A 193 -0.11 19.63 -11.78
C ASP A 193 0.89 20.65 -11.20
N LEU A 194 1.65 20.27 -10.18
CA LEU A 194 2.70 21.06 -9.54
C LEU A 194 4.10 20.58 -9.99
N ILE A 195 5.05 21.51 -10.12
CA ILE A 195 6.49 21.21 -10.26
C ILE A 195 7.11 21.00 -8.88
N GLU A 196 6.66 21.79 -7.92
CA GLU A 196 7.15 21.82 -6.55
C GLU A 196 5.97 22.03 -5.60
N GLY A 197 6.03 21.38 -4.43
CA GLY A 197 5.04 21.56 -3.37
C GLY A 197 3.84 20.60 -3.41
N GLU A 198 3.96 19.41 -4.01
CA GLU A 198 2.88 18.40 -4.01
C GLU A 198 2.41 18.05 -2.58
N ASP A 199 3.35 17.96 -1.64
CA ASP A 199 3.08 17.62 -0.23
C ASP A 199 2.64 18.82 0.63
N VAL A 200 2.57 20.03 0.06
CA VAL A 200 2.25 21.25 0.80
C VAL A 200 0.75 21.30 1.11
N GLN A 201 0.41 21.47 2.38
CA GLN A 201 -0.96 21.47 2.85
C GLN A 201 -1.61 22.84 2.68
N ILE A 202 -2.93 22.85 2.48
CA ILE A 202 -3.75 24.06 2.56
C ILE A 202 -4.17 24.23 4.01
N LEU A 203 -3.81 25.37 4.60
CA LEU A 203 -4.16 25.78 5.95
C LEU A 203 -5.33 26.78 5.90
N GLU A 204 -6.24 26.67 6.85
CA GLU A 204 -7.31 27.65 7.08
C GLU A 204 -6.90 28.57 8.24
N TYR A 205 -6.54 29.80 7.92
CA TYR A 205 -6.27 30.86 8.89
C TYR A 205 -7.55 31.61 9.24
N ILE A 206 -7.73 31.93 10.52
CA ILE A 206 -8.77 32.84 10.99
C ILE A 206 -8.21 34.26 10.98
N LEU A 207 -8.90 35.17 10.32
CA LEU A 207 -8.54 36.59 10.19
C LEU A 207 -9.31 37.42 11.21
N ILE A 208 -8.72 37.73 12.36
CA ILE A 208 -9.38 38.52 13.41
C ILE A 208 -9.25 40.01 13.09
N LYS A 209 -10.36 40.72 12.92
CA LYS A 209 -10.40 42.10 12.41
C LYS A 209 -10.18 43.13 13.53
N PHE A 210 -8.93 43.45 13.84
CA PHE A 210 -8.60 44.53 14.76
C PHE A 210 -9.03 45.88 14.20
N ILE A 211 -9.48 46.80 15.05
CA ILE A 211 -10.13 48.04 14.61
C ILE A 211 -9.18 49.21 14.76
N LEU A 212 -8.87 49.89 13.66
CA LEU A 212 -8.14 51.16 13.61
C LEU A 212 -9.10 52.28 13.19
N GLU A 213 -9.34 53.25 14.07
CA GLU A 213 -10.09 54.46 13.73
C GLU A 213 -9.11 55.57 13.30
N GLU A 214 -9.21 56.04 12.06
CA GLU A 214 -8.35 57.11 11.53
C GLU A 214 -9.20 58.13 10.77
N ASN A 215 -9.14 59.41 11.17
CA ASN A 215 -9.85 60.51 10.52
C ASN A 215 -11.38 60.32 10.38
N GLY A 216 -12.00 59.58 11.32
CA GLY A 216 -13.44 59.28 11.31
C GLY A 216 -13.84 58.09 10.44
N ASP A 217 -12.88 57.44 9.77
CA ASP A 217 -13.06 56.18 9.06
C ASP A 217 -12.61 54.99 9.92
N ILE A 218 -13.34 53.88 9.82
CA ILE A 218 -12.96 52.59 10.42
C ILE A 218 -12.18 51.77 9.39
N TYR A 219 -10.97 51.38 9.76
CA TYR A 219 -10.13 50.43 9.03
C TYR A 219 -9.92 49.17 9.87
N TYR A 220 -10.04 48.00 9.25
CA TYR A 220 -9.73 46.74 9.90
C TYR A 220 -8.29 46.33 9.60
N LEU A 221 -7.56 45.85 10.60
CA LEU A 221 -6.27 45.16 10.48
C LEU A 221 -6.50 43.67 10.78
N PRO A 222 -6.81 42.84 9.77
CA PRO A 222 -7.11 41.43 9.98
C PRO A 222 -5.84 40.67 10.30
N ALA A 223 -5.69 40.25 11.56
CA ALA A 223 -4.57 39.44 12.02
C ALA A 223 -4.85 37.96 11.76
N ALA A 224 -3.96 37.29 11.04
CA ALA A 224 -4.13 35.88 10.71
C ALA A 224 -3.59 34.97 11.82
N THR A 225 -4.38 34.00 12.25
CA THR A 225 -3.94 33.01 13.26
C THR A 225 -4.53 31.62 13.03
N LEU A 226 -3.75 30.58 13.37
CA LEU A 226 -4.21 29.18 13.47
C LEU A 226 -4.69 28.84 14.88
N ARG A 227 -4.61 29.79 15.80
CA ARG A 227 -4.92 29.68 17.23
C ARG A 227 -5.90 30.78 17.65
N PRO A 228 -7.15 30.74 17.15
CA PRO A 228 -8.16 31.77 17.45
C PRO A 228 -8.44 31.90 18.95
N GLU A 229 -8.23 30.85 19.75
CA GLU A 229 -8.40 30.89 21.20
C GLU A 229 -7.45 31.86 21.91
N THR A 230 -6.31 32.22 21.30
CA THR A 230 -5.31 33.08 21.95
C THR A 230 -5.62 34.57 21.85
N VAL A 231 -6.72 34.96 21.19
CA VAL A 231 -7.17 36.35 21.06
C VAL A 231 -7.35 37.08 22.40
N TYR A 232 -7.63 36.33 23.47
CA TYR A 232 -7.79 36.86 24.83
C TYR A 232 -6.48 37.27 25.52
N GLY A 233 -5.33 36.91 24.95
CA GLY A 233 -4.01 37.22 25.52
C GLY A 233 -3.15 38.08 24.61
N VAL A 234 -3.77 38.80 23.67
CA VAL A 234 -3.05 39.68 22.75
C VAL A 234 -2.51 40.88 23.50
N THR A 235 -1.20 41.10 23.43
CA THR A 235 -0.51 42.20 24.13
C THR A 235 -0.12 43.35 23.21
N ASN A 236 0.20 43.03 21.96
CA ASN A 236 0.60 43.98 20.92
C ASN A 236 0.29 43.38 19.54
N MET A 237 0.43 44.20 18.50
CA MET A 237 0.42 43.75 17.10
C MET A 237 1.84 43.79 16.53
N TRP A 238 2.14 42.88 15.60
CA TRP A 238 3.41 42.82 14.88
C TRP A 238 3.21 43.11 13.40
N LEU A 239 3.95 44.08 12.89
CA LEU A 239 4.02 44.42 11.46
C LEU A 239 5.48 44.58 11.02
N ASN A 240 5.76 44.23 9.76
CA ASN A 240 7.09 44.43 9.20
C ASN A 240 7.22 45.86 8.65
N PRO A 241 8.09 46.72 9.21
CA PRO A 241 8.16 48.13 8.82
C PRO A 241 8.60 48.34 7.36
N GLU A 242 9.41 47.42 6.82
CA GLU A 242 9.99 47.51 5.48
C GLU A 242 9.07 46.91 4.40
N ALA A 243 8.07 46.10 4.79
CA ALA A 243 7.12 45.51 3.87
C ALA A 243 6.09 46.54 3.36
N THR A 244 5.51 46.25 2.20
CA THR A 244 4.48 47.10 1.60
C THR A 244 3.08 46.60 1.99
N TYR A 245 2.30 47.49 2.59
CA TYR A 245 0.90 47.27 2.96
C TYR A 245 -0.02 48.13 2.10
N VAL A 246 -1.29 47.75 2.06
CA VAL A 246 -2.32 48.43 1.27
C VAL A 246 -3.54 48.74 2.12
N LYS A 247 -4.14 49.92 1.94
CA LYS A 247 -5.55 50.17 2.30
C LYS A 247 -6.38 49.68 1.13
N ALA A 248 -7.28 48.74 1.35
CA ALA A 248 -8.14 48.21 0.30
C ALA A 248 -9.61 48.19 0.75
N LYS A 249 -10.53 48.46 -0.18
CA LYS A 249 -11.92 48.04 0.02
C LYS A 249 -12.01 46.56 -0.28
N VAL A 250 -12.65 45.83 0.62
CA VAL A 250 -12.85 44.39 0.56
C VAL A 250 -14.34 44.16 0.58
N LYS A 251 -14.87 43.70 -0.55
CA LYS A 251 -16.29 43.35 -0.67
C LYS A 251 -16.43 41.84 -0.67
N SER A 252 -17.25 41.32 0.24
CA SER A 252 -17.58 39.90 0.36
C SER A 252 -19.10 39.78 0.45
N GLY A 253 -19.71 39.20 -0.59
CA GLY A 253 -21.16 39.26 -0.78
C GLY A 253 -21.67 40.71 -0.82
N ASP A 254 -22.63 41.03 0.05
CA ASP A 254 -23.22 42.37 0.16
C ASP A 254 -22.46 43.30 1.14
N LYS A 255 -21.44 42.79 1.83
CA LYS A 255 -20.71 43.54 2.86
C LYS A 255 -19.44 44.15 2.27
N GLU A 256 -19.28 45.45 2.42
CA GLU A 256 -18.07 46.20 2.03
C GLU A 256 -17.36 46.72 3.28
N GLU A 257 -16.07 46.43 3.42
CA GLU A 257 -15.22 46.85 4.54
C GLU A 257 -13.91 47.46 4.02
N LYS A 258 -13.24 48.28 4.84
CA LYS A 258 -11.91 48.83 4.52
C LYS A 258 -10.86 48.07 5.33
N TRP A 259 -9.95 47.36 4.66
CA TRP A 259 -8.92 46.56 5.31
C TRP A 259 -7.53 47.13 5.08
N ILE A 260 -6.62 46.83 6.01
CA ILE A 260 -5.19 47.09 5.93
C ILE A 260 -4.45 45.75 6.04
N ILE A 261 -3.82 45.34 4.95
CA ILE A 261 -3.16 44.04 4.78
C ILE A 261 -1.92 44.19 3.89
N SER A 262 -1.04 43.18 3.84
CA SER A 262 0.07 43.19 2.89
C SER A 262 -0.41 43.21 1.43
N LYS A 263 0.45 43.68 0.53
CA LYS A 263 0.15 43.70 -0.91
C LYS A 263 -0.07 42.28 -1.46
N GLU A 264 0.72 41.32 -0.98
CA GLU A 264 0.65 39.91 -1.34
C GLU A 264 -0.66 39.27 -0.82
N ALA A 265 -1.11 39.64 0.38
CA ALA A 265 -2.38 39.18 0.92
C ALA A 265 -3.57 39.68 0.11
N ALA A 266 -3.55 40.96 -0.32
CA ALA A 266 -4.58 41.53 -1.18
C ALA A 266 -4.69 40.76 -2.51
N TYR A 267 -3.55 40.39 -3.09
CA TYR A 267 -3.52 39.54 -4.28
C TYR A 267 -4.15 38.17 -4.03
N LYS A 268 -3.76 37.46 -2.95
CA LYS A 268 -4.31 36.13 -2.63
C LYS A 268 -5.81 36.16 -2.32
N LEU A 269 -6.26 37.13 -1.52
CA LEU A 269 -7.67 37.28 -1.15
C LEU A 269 -8.56 37.58 -2.37
N SER A 270 -8.03 38.21 -3.42
CA SER A 270 -8.78 38.43 -4.67
C SER A 270 -9.23 37.13 -5.36
N PHE A 271 -8.63 35.98 -5.04
CA PHE A 271 -9.04 34.66 -5.52
C PHE A 271 -9.95 33.92 -4.53
N GLN A 272 -10.20 34.46 -3.34
CA GLN A 272 -10.90 33.80 -2.25
C GLN A 272 -12.26 34.45 -1.96
N ASP A 273 -13.07 34.59 -3.01
CA ASP A 273 -14.45 35.10 -2.95
C ASP A 273 -14.57 36.51 -2.32
N LYS A 274 -13.59 37.37 -2.64
CA LYS A 274 -13.54 38.77 -2.20
C LYS A 274 -13.12 39.65 -3.37
N GLU A 275 -13.89 40.71 -3.63
CA GLU A 275 -13.48 41.77 -4.56
C GLU A 275 -12.60 42.77 -3.79
N ILE A 276 -11.39 43.02 -4.30
CA ILE A 276 -10.39 43.87 -3.65
C ILE A 276 -10.10 45.09 -4.52
N GLU A 277 -10.37 46.30 -4.01
CA GLU A 277 -10.00 47.57 -4.63
C GLU A 277 -8.94 48.27 -3.77
N ILE A 278 -7.69 48.37 -4.28
CA ILE A 278 -6.59 49.04 -3.57
C ILE A 278 -6.78 50.56 -3.63
N LEU A 279 -6.86 51.20 -2.47
CA LEU A 279 -7.01 52.65 -2.31
C LEU A 279 -5.67 53.37 -2.14
N GLU A 280 -4.75 52.78 -1.38
CA GLU A 280 -3.44 53.38 -1.04
C GLU A 280 -2.41 52.26 -0.80
N GLU A 281 -1.19 52.41 -1.31
CA GLU A 281 -0.04 51.57 -0.96
C GLU A 281 0.95 52.37 -0.10
N PHE A 282 1.51 51.76 0.96
CA PHE A 282 2.45 52.43 1.86
C PHE A 282 3.37 51.42 2.58
N LYS A 283 4.44 51.91 3.20
CA LYS A 283 5.37 51.08 3.99
C LYS A 283 4.82 50.82 5.40
N GLY A 284 5.05 49.62 5.93
CA GLY A 284 4.56 49.19 7.24
C GLY A 284 4.94 50.15 8.38
N GLU A 285 6.08 50.85 8.26
CA GLU A 285 6.51 51.92 9.18
C GLU A 285 5.42 52.96 9.49
N LYS A 286 4.50 53.25 8.56
CA LYS A 286 3.41 54.22 8.75
C LYS A 286 2.38 53.79 9.80
N LEU A 287 2.32 52.49 10.12
CA LEU A 287 1.40 51.92 11.11
C LEU A 287 2.05 51.71 12.47
N ILE A 288 3.38 51.67 12.52
CA ILE A 288 4.11 51.47 13.76
C ILE A 288 3.81 52.62 14.73
N GLY A 289 3.56 52.29 16.00
CA GLY A 289 3.20 53.25 17.05
C GLY A 289 1.71 53.62 17.10
N LYS A 290 0.90 53.21 16.11
CA LYS A 290 -0.56 53.35 16.19
C LYS A 290 -1.17 52.30 17.11
N TRP A 291 -2.40 52.56 17.53
CA TRP A 291 -3.18 51.67 18.39
C TRP A 291 -4.36 51.10 17.62
N VAL A 292 -4.68 49.84 17.89
CA VAL A 292 -5.85 49.15 17.35
C VAL A 292 -6.63 48.49 18.47
N ARG A 293 -7.95 48.44 18.33
CA ARG A 293 -8.80 47.82 19.33
C ARG A 293 -8.97 46.33 19.06
N ASN A 294 -8.76 45.51 20.08
CA ASN A 294 -9.07 44.08 20.05
C ASN A 294 -10.61 43.91 20.00
N PRO A 295 -11.15 43.27 18.95
CA PRO A 295 -12.60 43.22 18.76
C PRO A 295 -13.30 42.24 19.73
N VAL A 296 -12.54 41.40 20.44
CA VAL A 296 -13.06 40.41 21.40
C VAL A 296 -12.99 40.95 22.83
N THR A 297 -11.82 41.44 23.26
CA THR A 297 -11.64 41.93 24.64
C THR A 297 -12.02 43.40 24.80
N GLY A 298 -11.95 44.17 23.72
CA GLY A 298 -12.20 45.61 23.70
C GLY A 298 -11.00 46.46 24.09
N ASP A 299 -9.85 45.86 24.40
CA ASP A 299 -8.61 46.54 24.80
C ASP A 299 -7.95 47.24 23.62
N ASP A 300 -7.26 48.35 23.88
CA ASP A 300 -6.42 49.03 22.90
C ASP A 300 -5.01 48.41 22.90
N ILE A 301 -4.53 48.04 21.72
CA ILE A 301 -3.31 47.26 21.49
C ILE A 301 -2.37 48.06 20.57
N ILE A 302 -1.13 48.26 20.98
CA ILE A 302 -0.12 49.00 20.20
C ILE A 302 0.44 48.15 19.05
N ILE A 303 0.74 48.79 17.91
CA ILE A 303 1.45 48.20 16.78
C ILE A 303 2.95 48.39 16.93
N LEU A 304 3.69 47.28 16.99
CA LEU A 304 5.14 47.24 17.11
C LEU A 304 5.81 46.66 15.84
N PRO A 305 7.06 47.08 15.54
CA PRO A 305 7.81 46.56 14.40
C PRO A 305 8.37 45.17 14.68
N ALA A 306 8.30 44.28 13.69
CA ALA A 306 8.89 42.95 13.75
C ALA A 306 9.42 42.50 12.38
N GLU A 307 10.71 42.16 12.32
CA GLU A 307 11.35 41.68 11.08
C GLU A 307 10.92 40.26 10.69
N PHE A 308 10.53 39.43 11.67
CA PHE A 308 10.12 38.03 11.43
C PHE A 308 8.74 37.91 10.76
N VAL A 309 7.96 39.00 10.73
CA VAL A 309 6.64 39.00 10.09
C VAL A 309 6.83 38.93 8.57
N ASP A 310 6.32 37.84 8.01
CA ASP A 310 6.40 37.57 6.59
C ASP A 310 5.18 38.17 5.87
N PRO A 311 5.35 39.21 5.03
CA PRO A 311 4.22 39.85 4.34
C PRO A 311 3.52 38.91 3.34
N ASP A 312 4.22 37.85 2.92
CA ASP A 312 3.72 36.86 1.99
C ASP A 312 3.22 35.58 2.70
N ASN A 313 3.08 35.60 4.03
CA ASN A 313 2.31 34.60 4.77
C ASN A 313 1.01 35.24 5.30
N ALA A 314 -0.14 34.67 4.90
CA ALA A 314 -1.46 35.15 5.26
C ALA A 314 -1.63 36.66 5.00
N THR A 315 -1.93 37.48 6.02
CA THR A 315 -2.21 38.93 5.87
C THR A 315 -0.99 39.84 6.06
N GLY A 316 0.14 39.30 6.49
CA GLY A 316 1.29 40.10 6.96
C GLY A 316 1.00 40.88 8.25
N VAL A 317 -0.08 40.59 8.97
CA VAL A 317 -0.45 41.20 10.26
C VAL A 317 -0.55 40.08 11.28
N VAL A 318 0.23 40.16 12.36
CA VAL A 318 0.29 39.11 13.39
C VAL A 318 -0.14 39.69 14.74
N MET A 319 -0.99 38.97 15.46
CA MET A 319 -1.35 39.30 16.84
C MET A 319 -0.36 38.64 17.79
N SER A 320 0.21 39.41 18.72
CA SER A 320 1.25 38.94 19.63
C SER A 320 0.66 38.35 20.91
N VAL A 321 0.98 37.10 21.22
CA VAL A 321 0.60 36.41 22.47
C VAL A 321 1.85 35.80 23.15
N PRO A 322 2.70 36.63 23.78
CA PRO A 322 4.01 36.22 24.32
C PRO A 322 3.96 35.05 25.33
N ALA A 323 2.86 34.88 26.05
CA ALA A 323 2.70 33.80 27.03
C ALA A 323 2.67 32.39 26.39
N HIS A 324 2.21 32.30 25.14
CA HIS A 324 1.90 31.03 24.47
C HIS A 324 2.58 30.88 23.09
N ALA A 325 3.25 31.92 22.59
CA ALA A 325 4.00 31.92 21.34
C ALA A 325 5.47 32.32 21.56
N PRO A 326 6.43 31.40 21.38
CA PRO A 326 7.86 31.67 21.55
C PRO A 326 8.41 32.82 20.69
N PHE A 327 7.94 32.96 19.45
CA PHE A 327 8.31 34.08 18.57
C PHE A 327 7.93 35.43 19.18
N ASP A 328 6.73 35.53 19.74
CA ASP A 328 6.23 36.77 20.33
C ASP A 328 6.97 37.15 21.61
N HIS A 329 7.30 36.15 22.44
CA HIS A 329 8.11 36.33 23.64
C HIS A 329 9.47 36.94 23.32
N ILE A 330 10.22 36.32 22.40
CA ILE A 330 11.57 36.77 22.07
C ILE A 330 11.53 38.11 21.32
N ALA A 331 10.54 38.33 20.46
CA ALA A 331 10.38 39.61 19.78
C ALA A 331 10.09 40.76 20.73
N LEU A 332 9.25 40.52 21.74
CA LEU A 332 8.94 41.51 22.76
C LEU A 332 10.14 41.78 23.69
N GLU A 333 10.94 40.75 24.02
CA GLU A 333 12.16 40.93 24.82
C GLU A 333 13.26 41.69 24.07
N ASP A 334 13.42 41.45 22.77
CA ASP A 334 14.37 42.17 21.94
C ASP A 334 13.96 43.66 21.81
N ILE A 335 12.67 43.94 21.57
CA ILE A 335 12.20 45.32 21.42
C ILE A 335 12.22 46.12 22.73
N LYS A 336 12.00 45.46 23.87
CA LYS A 336 12.18 46.08 25.20
C LYS A 336 13.62 46.55 25.44
N LYS A 337 14.62 45.92 24.81
CA LYS A 337 16.04 46.27 24.95
C LYS A 337 16.50 47.32 23.95
N ASP A 338 15.73 47.57 22.89
CA ASP A 338 16.10 48.45 21.78
C ASP A 338 15.42 49.82 21.92
N THR A 339 15.96 50.68 22.78
CA THR A 339 15.42 52.04 22.95
C THR A 339 15.54 52.88 21.66
N GLU A 340 16.55 52.60 20.82
CA GLU A 340 16.75 53.33 19.57
C GLU A 340 15.63 53.07 18.55
N ILE A 341 15.20 51.81 18.40
CA ILE A 341 14.11 51.47 17.48
C ILE A 341 12.77 52.04 17.95
N LEU A 342 12.51 52.06 19.26
CA LEU A 342 11.28 52.63 19.82
C LEU A 342 11.20 54.14 19.58
N LEU A 343 12.30 54.86 19.85
CA LEU A 343 12.39 56.30 19.59
C LEU A 343 12.33 56.64 18.10
N LYS A 344 12.87 55.78 17.21
CA LYS A 344 12.77 55.95 15.76
C LYS A 344 11.31 56.04 15.28
N TYR A 345 10.41 55.31 15.94
CA TYR A 345 8.98 55.26 15.58
C TYR A 345 8.08 56.04 16.55
N ASP A 346 8.64 56.95 17.37
CA ASP A 346 7.91 57.77 18.34
C ASP A 346 7.10 56.95 19.36
N ILE A 347 7.60 55.76 19.72
CA ILE A 347 7.02 54.90 20.76
C ILE A 347 7.72 55.20 22.08
N ASP A 348 6.94 55.57 23.10
CA ASP A 348 7.46 55.74 24.47
C ASP A 348 7.89 54.38 25.04
N PRO A 349 9.18 54.18 25.40
CA PRO A 349 9.66 52.91 25.93
C PRO A 349 8.90 52.41 27.16
N ARG A 350 8.32 53.32 27.96
CA ARG A 350 7.52 52.97 29.15
C ARG A 350 6.27 52.16 28.79
N ILE A 351 5.66 52.46 27.64
CA ILE A 351 4.48 51.73 27.15
C ILE A 351 4.85 50.27 26.92
N VAL A 352 6.02 50.01 26.32
CA VAL A 352 6.49 48.67 26.01
C VAL A 352 6.94 47.94 27.28
N GLU A 353 7.61 48.63 28.21
CA GLU A 353 7.98 48.07 29.52
C GLU A 353 6.76 47.61 30.34
N GLU A 354 5.66 48.35 30.28
CA GLU A 354 4.40 48.03 30.97
C GLU A 354 3.64 46.83 30.37
N ILE A 355 4.04 46.34 29.18
CA ILE A 355 3.42 45.16 28.57
C ILE A 355 3.72 43.92 29.43
N SER A 356 2.66 43.37 30.02
CA SER A 356 2.65 42.17 30.85
C SER A 356 2.05 40.98 30.12
N TYR A 357 2.46 39.78 30.52
CA TYR A 357 2.07 38.55 29.84
C TYR A 357 0.73 38.05 30.40
N ILE A 358 -0.16 37.62 29.51
CA ILE A 358 -1.50 37.14 29.89
C ILE A 358 -1.52 35.61 29.76
N SER A 359 -1.58 34.91 30.89
CA SER A 359 -1.65 33.44 30.94
C SER A 359 -3.07 32.95 30.63
N LEU A 360 -3.24 32.28 29.49
CA LEU A 360 -4.53 31.79 28.98
C LEU A 360 -4.74 30.29 29.20
N ILE A 361 -3.67 29.51 29.19
CA ILE A 361 -3.73 28.04 29.13
C ILE A 361 -2.93 27.46 30.29
N GLU A 362 -3.55 26.54 31.02
CA GLU A 362 -2.89 25.69 31.99
C GLU A 362 -2.43 24.41 31.28
N LEU A 363 -1.14 24.09 31.41
CA LEU A 363 -0.51 22.94 30.77
C LEU A 363 0.31 22.15 31.79
N GLU A 364 -0.07 20.90 32.01
CA GLU A 364 0.62 20.03 32.97
C GLU A 364 2.10 19.84 32.59
N GLY A 365 3.00 20.19 33.51
CA GLY A 365 4.46 20.11 33.32
C GLY A 365 5.13 21.42 32.89
N TYR A 366 4.36 22.48 32.66
CA TYR A 366 4.83 23.86 32.46
C TYR A 366 4.24 24.76 33.56
N GLY A 367 4.90 25.88 33.85
CA GLY A 367 4.39 26.91 34.76
C GLY A 367 3.40 27.87 34.08
N GLU A 368 3.37 29.12 34.54
CA GLU A 368 2.39 30.13 34.11
C GLU A 368 2.55 30.56 32.64
N PHE A 369 3.78 30.49 32.09
CA PHE A 369 4.10 30.97 30.73
C PHE A 369 4.88 29.92 29.93
N PRO A 370 4.20 28.94 29.30
CA PRO A 370 4.85 27.84 28.60
C PRO A 370 5.84 28.28 27.50
N ALA A 371 5.53 29.37 26.78
CA ALA A 371 6.41 29.87 25.73
C ALA A 371 7.76 30.38 26.26
N VAL A 372 7.78 30.99 27.45
CA VAL A 372 9.00 31.48 28.10
C VAL A 372 9.87 30.30 28.51
N GLU A 373 9.29 29.35 29.23
CA GLU A 373 10.00 28.18 29.77
C GLU A 373 10.58 27.29 28.66
N GLU A 374 9.84 27.07 27.56
CA GLU A 374 10.35 26.29 26.42
C GLU A 374 11.46 27.02 25.66
N SER A 375 11.35 28.34 25.51
CA SER A 375 12.39 29.17 24.88
C SER A 375 13.69 29.15 25.69
N GLU A 376 13.60 29.25 27.01
CA GLU A 376 14.73 29.14 27.93
C GLU A 376 15.37 27.75 27.88
N LYS A 377 14.55 26.69 27.88
CA LYS A 377 15.00 25.29 27.82
C LYS A 377 15.76 24.97 26.54
N LEU A 378 15.34 25.53 25.40
CA LEU A 378 16.02 25.38 24.10
C LEU A 378 17.18 26.38 23.91
N GLY A 379 17.38 27.29 24.88
CA GLY A 379 18.45 28.27 24.85
C GLY A 379 18.35 29.23 23.67
N VAL A 380 17.13 29.71 23.38
CA VAL A 380 16.85 30.74 22.37
C VAL A 380 17.32 32.09 22.91
N LYS A 381 18.05 32.86 22.10
CA LYS A 381 18.64 34.15 22.54
C LYS A 381 18.20 35.36 21.74
N SER A 382 17.64 35.17 20.55
CA SER A 382 17.28 36.24 19.62
C SER A 382 16.23 35.74 18.63
N GLN A 383 15.47 36.67 18.05
CA GLN A 383 14.58 36.40 16.89
C GLN A 383 15.29 35.73 15.70
N LYS A 384 16.63 35.79 15.62
CA LYS A 384 17.43 35.17 14.55
C LYS A 384 17.61 33.65 14.71
N ASP A 385 17.28 33.07 15.88
CA ASP A 385 17.38 31.64 16.14
C ASP A 385 16.16 30.86 15.58
N VAL A 386 15.87 31.04 14.27
CA VAL A 386 14.61 30.61 13.62
C VAL A 386 14.31 29.12 13.82
N GLU A 387 15.26 28.22 13.57
CA GLU A 387 15.03 26.77 13.72
C GLU A 387 14.63 26.36 15.15
N LYS A 388 15.25 26.99 16.16
CA LYS A 388 14.93 26.71 17.56
C LYS A 388 13.57 27.27 17.95
N LEU A 389 13.23 28.46 17.45
CA LEU A 389 11.94 29.11 17.67
C LEU A 389 10.80 28.32 17.03
N GLU A 390 10.98 27.81 15.82
CA GLU A 390 10.02 26.92 15.16
C GLU A 390 9.81 25.63 15.97
N GLN A 391 10.90 25.02 16.45
CA GLN A 391 10.83 23.82 17.28
C GLN A 391 10.12 24.08 18.62
N ALA A 392 10.43 25.19 19.28
CA ALA A 392 9.78 25.61 20.53
C ALA A 392 8.26 25.80 20.31
N THR A 393 7.90 26.52 19.24
CA THR A 393 6.51 26.81 18.88
C THR A 393 5.74 25.51 18.61
N LYS A 394 6.34 24.59 17.86
CA LYS A 394 5.73 23.28 17.55
C LYS A 394 5.52 22.42 18.80
N ASN A 395 6.47 22.43 19.74
CA ASN A 395 6.35 21.71 21.01
C ASN A 395 5.18 22.24 21.83
N ILE A 396 5.12 23.56 22.04
CA ILE A 396 4.07 24.22 22.83
C ILE A 396 2.70 24.04 22.17
N TYR A 397 2.58 24.33 20.87
CA TYR A 397 1.28 24.26 20.19
C TYR A 397 0.69 22.84 20.23
N LYS A 398 1.54 21.82 20.04
CA LYS A 398 1.10 20.42 20.13
C LYS A 398 0.71 20.03 21.56
N ALA A 399 1.49 20.45 22.55
CA ALA A 399 1.21 20.14 23.95
C ALA A 399 -0.08 20.81 24.43
N GLU A 400 -0.25 22.11 24.17
CA GLU A 400 -1.44 22.87 24.54
C GLU A 400 -2.69 22.35 23.82
N TYR A 401 -2.59 21.98 22.55
CA TYR A 401 -3.74 21.43 21.82
C TYR A 401 -4.26 20.11 22.40
N HIS A 402 -3.35 19.22 22.83
CA HIS A 402 -3.74 17.88 23.32
C HIS A 402 -4.02 17.83 24.82
N LYS A 403 -3.38 18.68 25.63
CA LYS A 403 -3.41 18.60 27.10
C LYS A 403 -3.77 19.92 27.78
N GLY A 404 -3.82 21.03 27.04
CA GLY A 404 -4.08 22.35 27.60
C GLY A 404 -5.52 22.52 28.04
N VAL A 405 -5.70 23.19 29.17
CA VAL A 405 -7.00 23.59 29.72
C VAL A 405 -7.09 25.11 29.75
N PHE A 406 -8.20 25.66 29.26
CA PHE A 406 -8.37 27.11 29.13
C PHE A 406 -8.70 27.78 30.48
N LYS A 407 -8.06 28.91 30.81
CA LYS A 407 -8.17 29.60 32.12
C LYS A 407 -9.18 30.74 32.15
N ILE A 408 -9.55 31.28 30.98
CA ILE A 408 -10.31 32.54 30.86
C ILE A 408 -11.79 32.30 30.59
N GLU A 409 -12.65 33.11 31.21
CA GLU A 409 -14.10 33.13 30.93
C GLU A 409 -14.37 33.66 29.50
N PRO A 410 -15.38 33.15 28.77
CA PRO A 410 -16.45 32.25 29.22
C PRO A 410 -16.13 30.74 29.09
N TYR A 411 -14.91 30.37 28.68
CA TYR A 411 -14.54 29.00 28.30
C TYR A 411 -13.70 28.26 29.34
N LYS A 412 -13.67 28.78 30.57
CA LYS A 412 -12.82 28.28 31.64
C LYS A 412 -13.06 26.79 31.93
N GLY A 413 -11.96 26.03 32.03
CA GLY A 413 -11.97 24.60 32.35
C GLY A 413 -12.21 23.66 31.17
N LYS A 414 -12.43 24.18 29.94
CA LYS A 414 -12.57 23.37 28.73
C LYS A 414 -11.21 23.02 28.09
N PRO A 415 -11.10 21.89 27.38
CA PRO A 415 -9.92 21.56 26.58
C PRO A 415 -9.69 22.59 25.47
N VAL A 416 -8.43 22.96 25.22
CA VAL A 416 -8.06 23.95 24.18
C VAL A 416 -8.54 23.55 22.79
N SER A 417 -8.55 22.25 22.45
CA SER A 417 -9.08 21.75 21.18
C SER A 417 -10.55 22.11 20.97
N GLU A 418 -11.38 22.07 22.02
CA GLU A 418 -12.79 22.46 21.98
C GLU A 418 -12.93 23.99 21.92
N VAL A 419 -12.18 24.72 22.74
CA VAL A 419 -12.24 26.19 22.79
C VAL A 419 -11.83 26.83 21.48
N LYS A 420 -10.81 26.28 20.82
CA LYS A 420 -10.37 26.71 19.49
C LYS A 420 -11.51 26.74 18.48
N GLU A 421 -12.30 25.67 18.40
CA GLU A 421 -13.43 25.58 17.47
C GLU A 421 -14.57 26.53 17.86
N LEU A 422 -14.89 26.62 19.15
CA LEU A 422 -15.96 27.49 19.67
C LEU A 422 -15.65 28.98 19.42
N VAL A 423 -14.44 29.43 19.76
CA VAL A 423 -14.01 30.84 19.60
C VAL A 423 -13.95 31.21 18.13
N ALA A 424 -13.39 30.35 17.28
CA ALA A 424 -13.39 30.58 15.83
C ALA A 424 -14.81 30.75 15.28
N LYS A 425 -15.71 29.82 15.63
CA LYS A 425 -17.10 29.84 15.20
C LYS A 425 -17.82 31.11 15.66
N GLU A 426 -17.69 31.49 16.93
CA GLU A 426 -18.33 32.68 17.49
C GLU A 426 -17.86 33.96 16.79
N MET A 427 -16.55 34.10 16.55
CA MET A 427 -16.01 35.29 15.87
C MET A 427 -16.46 35.38 14.42
N LEU A 428 -16.54 34.25 13.71
CA LEU A 428 -17.04 34.19 12.33
C LEU A 428 -18.54 34.55 12.27
N GLU A 429 -19.36 33.99 13.17
CA GLU A 429 -20.81 34.28 13.23
C GLU A 429 -21.11 35.74 13.56
N LYS A 430 -20.30 36.37 14.42
CA LYS A 430 -20.40 37.81 14.75
C LYS A 430 -19.81 38.73 13.68
N GLY A 431 -19.14 38.18 12.66
CA GLY A 431 -18.43 38.96 11.64
C GLY A 431 -17.20 39.71 12.15
N ILE A 432 -16.70 39.34 13.34
CA ILE A 432 -15.47 39.86 13.96
C ILE A 432 -14.23 39.24 13.31
N ALA A 433 -14.36 38.01 12.81
CA ALA A 433 -13.32 37.35 12.04
C ALA A 433 -13.81 36.97 10.64
N ASP A 434 -12.84 36.70 9.76
CA ASP A 434 -13.04 36.11 8.43
C ASP A 434 -12.11 34.88 8.29
N LYS A 435 -12.11 34.24 7.13
CA LYS A 435 -11.20 33.14 6.80
C LYS A 435 -10.27 33.51 5.65
N MET A 436 -9.07 32.96 5.69
CA MET A 436 -8.13 32.96 4.58
C MET A 436 -7.49 31.58 4.46
N TYR A 437 -7.49 31.05 3.25
CA TYR A 437 -6.75 29.85 2.91
C TYR A 437 -5.34 30.23 2.48
N GLU A 438 -4.35 29.52 2.99
CA GLU A 438 -2.94 29.74 2.67
C GLU A 438 -2.19 28.41 2.62
N PHE A 439 -1.09 28.36 1.88
CA PHE A 439 -0.23 27.18 1.88
C PHE A 439 0.64 27.11 3.14
N SER A 440 0.92 25.89 3.62
CA SER A 440 1.86 25.68 4.72
C SER A 440 3.31 26.03 4.36
N ASP A 441 3.62 26.13 3.06
CA ASP A 441 4.92 26.52 2.51
C ASP A 441 4.69 27.39 1.25
N LYS A 442 5.62 28.28 0.94
CA LYS A 442 5.58 29.17 -0.21
C LYS A 442 5.87 28.47 -1.54
N ASN A 443 6.57 27.34 -1.50
CA ASN A 443 7.09 26.64 -2.66
C ASN A 443 6.03 25.76 -3.33
N VAL A 444 4.90 26.37 -3.72
CA VAL A 444 3.87 25.71 -4.52
C VAL A 444 3.92 26.32 -5.92
N ILE A 445 4.61 25.63 -6.82
CA ILE A 445 4.84 26.09 -8.18
C ILE A 445 4.02 25.22 -9.13
N SER A 446 3.15 25.85 -9.90
CA SER A 446 2.37 25.21 -10.95
C SER A 446 3.28 24.64 -12.05
N ARG A 447 2.76 23.68 -12.81
CA ARG A 447 3.40 23.15 -14.03
C ARG A 447 3.74 24.18 -15.11
N PHE A 448 3.19 25.39 -15.02
CA PHE A 448 3.46 26.48 -15.96
C PHE A 448 4.57 27.42 -15.48
N GLY A 449 5.21 27.12 -14.33
CA GLY A 449 6.25 27.95 -13.73
C GLY A 449 5.73 29.11 -12.89
N ASN A 450 4.41 29.24 -12.75
CA ASN A 450 3.78 30.28 -11.94
C ASN A 450 3.59 29.81 -10.51
N ARG A 451 3.70 30.72 -9.55
CA ARG A 451 3.36 30.43 -8.15
C ARG A 451 1.85 30.24 -8.00
N ALA A 452 1.46 29.12 -7.39
CA ALA A 452 0.06 28.81 -7.17
C ALA A 452 -0.55 29.73 -6.10
N VAL A 453 -1.85 29.97 -6.21
CA VAL A 453 -2.70 30.57 -5.18
C VAL A 453 -3.81 29.60 -4.83
N ILE A 454 -4.60 29.92 -3.80
CA ILE A 454 -5.81 29.18 -3.47
C ILE A 454 -7.00 29.97 -3.97
N LYS A 455 -7.82 29.33 -4.80
CA LYS A 455 -9.04 29.94 -5.34
C LYS A 455 -10.28 29.25 -4.77
N ILE A 456 -11.27 30.04 -4.38
CA ILE A 456 -12.60 29.55 -4.03
C ILE A 456 -13.45 29.42 -5.29
N ILE A 457 -14.07 28.26 -5.48
CA ILE A 457 -14.94 27.90 -6.61
C ILE A 457 -16.31 27.53 -6.05
N HIS A 458 -17.38 28.12 -6.56
CA HIS A 458 -18.75 27.91 -6.04
C HIS A 458 -19.52 26.80 -6.75
N ASP A 459 -19.05 26.35 -7.91
CA ASP A 459 -19.73 25.42 -8.79
C ASP A 459 -19.06 24.04 -8.89
N GLN A 460 -18.15 23.70 -7.96
CA GLN A 460 -17.48 22.40 -7.93
C GLN A 460 -18.48 21.28 -7.61
N TRP A 461 -18.46 20.23 -8.44
CA TRP A 461 -19.20 19.01 -8.20
C TRP A 461 -18.45 18.05 -7.28
N PHE A 462 -19.16 17.46 -6.34
CA PHE A 462 -18.64 16.51 -5.36
C PHE A 462 -19.46 15.22 -5.33
N ILE A 463 -18.80 14.12 -4.99
CA ILE A 463 -19.46 12.93 -4.44
C ILE A 463 -19.51 13.08 -2.93
N ASP A 464 -20.70 12.97 -2.34
CA ASP A 464 -20.97 13.14 -0.91
C ASP A 464 -20.76 11.83 -0.13
N TYR A 465 -19.51 11.41 0.01
CA TYR A 465 -19.17 10.28 0.89
C TYR A 465 -19.43 10.58 2.37
N GLY A 466 -19.67 11.85 2.73
CA GLY A 466 -20.07 12.30 4.06
C GLY A 466 -21.46 11.85 4.49
N ASN A 467 -22.32 11.44 3.54
CA ASN A 467 -23.69 11.02 3.81
C ASN A 467 -23.75 9.85 4.85
N PRO A 468 -24.37 10.06 6.03
CA PRO A 468 -24.34 9.07 7.12
C PRO A 468 -24.98 7.72 6.78
N GLU A 469 -26.07 7.73 6.00
CA GLU A 469 -26.75 6.49 5.58
C GLU A 469 -25.87 5.70 4.61
N TRP A 470 -25.17 6.39 3.72
CA TRP A 470 -24.27 5.76 2.77
C TRP A 470 -23.01 5.20 3.45
N LYS A 471 -22.42 5.96 4.39
CA LYS A 471 -21.32 5.46 5.26
C LYS A 471 -21.73 4.20 6.00
N ALA A 472 -22.96 4.14 6.52
CA ALA A 472 -23.45 2.95 7.22
C ALA A 472 -23.50 1.71 6.31
N LYS A 473 -23.97 1.87 5.06
CA LYS A 473 -23.93 0.78 4.06
C LYS A 473 -22.51 0.38 3.69
N ALA A 474 -21.60 1.34 3.54
CA ALA A 474 -20.19 1.06 3.25
C ALA A 474 -19.52 0.27 4.40
N ARG A 475 -19.80 0.62 5.66
CA ARG A 475 -19.36 -0.15 6.85
C ARG A 475 -19.91 -1.57 6.85
N GLU A 476 -21.20 -1.71 6.55
CA GLU A 476 -21.85 -3.02 6.46
C GLU A 476 -21.20 -3.89 5.39
N ALA A 477 -20.94 -3.35 4.20
CA ALA A 477 -20.25 -4.08 3.14
C ALA A 477 -18.82 -4.45 3.56
N LEU A 478 -18.07 -3.51 4.15
CA LEU A 478 -16.71 -3.78 4.66
C LEU A 478 -16.71 -4.92 5.69
N ALA A 479 -17.69 -4.96 6.60
CA ALA A 479 -17.81 -6.02 7.60
C ALA A 479 -18.02 -7.42 6.98
N ASN A 480 -18.63 -7.49 5.80
CA ASN A 480 -18.84 -8.73 5.06
C ASN A 480 -17.71 -9.06 4.07
N MET A 481 -16.74 -8.15 3.88
CA MET A 481 -15.57 -8.34 3.03
C MET A 481 -14.40 -8.98 3.77
N LYS A 482 -13.62 -9.81 3.07
CA LYS A 482 -12.27 -10.22 3.51
C LYS A 482 -11.26 -9.13 3.17
N ILE A 483 -10.38 -8.79 4.12
CA ILE A 483 -9.29 -7.83 3.89
C ILE A 483 -7.95 -8.53 4.07
N LEU A 484 -7.06 -8.43 3.08
CA LEU A 484 -5.71 -9.00 3.15
C LEU A 484 -4.65 -7.90 3.03
N PRO A 485 -3.78 -7.70 4.05
CA PRO A 485 -3.80 -8.37 5.35
C PRO A 485 -4.92 -7.82 6.24
N GLU A 486 -5.47 -8.66 7.12
CA GLU A 486 -6.61 -8.30 7.98
C GLU A 486 -6.30 -7.10 8.90
N SER A 487 -5.03 -6.87 9.23
CA SER A 487 -4.56 -5.68 9.97
C SER A 487 -4.91 -4.35 9.31
N ARG A 488 -5.24 -4.33 8.00
CA ARG A 488 -5.65 -3.12 7.27
C ARG A 488 -7.13 -2.78 7.43
N ARG A 489 -7.96 -3.65 8.01
CA ARG A 489 -9.38 -3.35 8.26
C ARG A 489 -9.58 -2.05 9.04
N ALA A 490 -8.81 -1.85 10.11
CA ALA A 490 -8.89 -0.64 10.93
C ALA A 490 -8.59 0.64 10.13
N GLN A 491 -7.72 0.57 9.13
CA GLN A 491 -7.46 1.70 8.24
C GLN A 491 -8.65 2.01 7.34
N PHE A 492 -9.32 0.99 6.77
CA PHE A 492 -10.55 1.18 6.00
C PHE A 492 -11.67 1.77 6.85
N GLU A 493 -11.86 1.25 8.07
CA GLU A 493 -12.86 1.78 9.02
C GLU A 493 -12.59 3.25 9.34
N ALA A 494 -11.34 3.60 9.68
CA ALA A 494 -10.96 4.98 9.93
C ALA A 494 -11.23 5.88 8.70
N VAL A 495 -10.91 5.41 7.49
CA VAL A 495 -11.16 6.15 6.25
C VAL A 495 -12.64 6.37 6.01
N ILE A 496 -13.47 5.34 6.16
CA ILE A 496 -14.93 5.50 6.02
C ILE A 496 -15.47 6.57 6.98
N GLU A 497 -14.92 6.67 8.20
CA GLU A 497 -15.37 7.66 9.18
C GLU A 497 -14.92 9.09 8.86
N TRP A 498 -13.65 9.33 8.52
CA TRP A 498 -13.18 10.70 8.25
C TRP A 498 -13.54 11.22 6.85
N LEU A 499 -13.85 10.34 5.90
CA LEU A 499 -14.09 10.72 4.51
C LEU A 499 -15.36 11.58 4.37
N ASP A 500 -15.21 12.80 3.87
CA ASP A 500 -16.32 13.71 3.57
C ASP A 500 -16.51 13.83 2.04
N LYS A 501 -17.08 14.93 1.57
CA LYS A 501 -17.24 15.25 0.15
C LYS A 501 -15.90 15.23 -0.59
N LYS A 502 -15.87 14.54 -1.73
CA LYS A 502 -14.72 14.53 -2.65
C LYS A 502 -15.07 15.23 -3.95
N ALA A 503 -14.26 16.21 -4.36
CA ALA A 503 -14.38 16.85 -5.67
C ALA A 503 -14.19 15.81 -6.79
N CYS A 504 -15.24 15.56 -7.56
CA CYS A 504 -15.33 14.44 -8.51
C CYS A 504 -15.16 14.84 -9.98
N ALA A 505 -14.98 16.13 -10.24
CA ALA A 505 -14.77 16.65 -11.59
C ALA A 505 -13.71 17.75 -11.63
N ARG A 506 -13.16 18.01 -12.81
CA ARG A 506 -12.15 19.03 -13.13
C ARG A 506 -12.51 19.74 -14.44
N LYS A 507 -11.92 20.91 -14.69
CA LYS A 507 -12.07 21.64 -15.97
C LYS A 507 -11.02 21.26 -17.02
N VAL A 508 -9.95 20.55 -16.64
CA VAL A 508 -8.81 20.20 -17.50
C VAL A 508 -8.45 18.72 -17.33
N GLY A 509 -8.01 18.10 -18.42
CA GLY A 509 -7.56 16.70 -18.46
C GLY A 509 -8.39 15.86 -19.42
N LEU A 510 -7.94 14.63 -19.66
CA LEU A 510 -8.72 13.63 -20.36
C LEU A 510 -9.75 13.03 -19.40
N GLY A 511 -10.93 12.68 -19.88
CA GLY A 511 -11.96 12.02 -19.08
C GLY A 511 -13.31 11.95 -19.77
N THR A 512 -14.31 11.47 -19.04
CA THR A 512 -15.70 11.51 -19.45
C THR A 512 -16.33 12.83 -18.99
N PRO A 513 -16.93 13.63 -19.87
CA PRO A 513 -17.68 14.82 -19.45
C PRO A 513 -18.84 14.46 -18.52
N LEU A 514 -19.14 15.32 -17.54
CA LEU A 514 -20.34 15.17 -16.71
C LEU A 514 -21.58 15.36 -17.61
N PRO A 515 -22.53 14.40 -17.62
CA PRO A 515 -23.58 14.38 -18.63
C PRO A 515 -24.60 15.53 -18.52
N TRP A 516 -24.74 16.15 -17.34
CA TRP A 516 -25.60 17.32 -17.12
C TRP A 516 -24.83 18.66 -17.05
N ASP A 517 -23.50 18.62 -17.08
CA ASP A 517 -22.65 19.81 -17.00
C ASP A 517 -21.34 19.57 -17.78
N PRO A 518 -21.38 19.54 -19.13
CA PRO A 518 -20.28 19.04 -19.96
C PRO A 518 -18.99 19.87 -19.91
N GLU A 519 -19.03 21.07 -19.31
CA GLU A 519 -17.82 21.85 -19.05
C GLU A 519 -16.91 21.19 -18.01
N TRP A 520 -17.45 20.27 -17.22
CA TRP A 520 -16.75 19.51 -16.21
C TRP A 520 -16.44 18.10 -16.72
N VAL A 521 -15.20 17.67 -16.50
CA VAL A 521 -14.71 16.33 -16.83
C VAL A 521 -14.55 15.54 -15.54
N ILE A 522 -15.13 14.34 -15.48
CA ILE A 522 -15.01 13.45 -14.33
C ILE A 522 -13.54 13.09 -14.10
N GLU A 523 -13.10 13.14 -12.85
CA GLU A 523 -11.71 12.87 -12.48
C GLU A 523 -11.43 11.38 -12.25
N SER A 524 -10.14 11.04 -12.29
CA SER A 524 -9.62 9.68 -12.40
C SER A 524 -9.95 8.75 -11.23
N LEU A 525 -10.13 9.26 -10.01
CA LEU A 525 -10.51 8.44 -8.85
C LEU A 525 -12.02 8.26 -8.70
N SER A 526 -12.83 8.86 -9.59
CA SER A 526 -14.29 8.84 -9.52
C SER A 526 -14.92 8.02 -10.65
N ASP A 527 -14.33 7.98 -11.85
CA ASP A 527 -14.74 7.09 -12.95
C ASP A 527 -14.20 5.66 -12.83
N SER A 528 -13.29 5.42 -11.89
CA SER A 528 -12.59 4.14 -11.72
C SER A 528 -13.14 3.26 -10.58
N THR A 529 -14.36 3.51 -10.10
CA THR A 529 -14.85 2.86 -8.87
C THR A 529 -15.69 1.60 -9.09
N ILE A 530 -16.34 1.43 -10.26
CA ILE A 530 -17.20 0.27 -10.57
C ILE A 530 -16.93 -0.37 -11.94
N TYR A 531 -15.85 0.01 -12.63
CA TYR A 531 -15.50 -0.50 -13.96
C TYR A 531 -15.31 -2.03 -14.02
N MET A 532 -15.20 -2.69 -12.86
CA MET A 532 -15.17 -4.14 -12.77
C MET A 532 -16.46 -4.76 -13.31
N ALA A 533 -17.62 -4.11 -13.14
CA ALA A 533 -18.86 -4.57 -13.79
C ALA A 533 -18.76 -4.46 -15.32
N TYR A 534 -18.15 -3.39 -15.83
CA TYR A 534 -17.98 -3.21 -17.27
C TYR A 534 -17.12 -4.30 -17.92
N TYR A 535 -16.10 -4.83 -17.23
CA TYR A 535 -15.34 -5.99 -17.74
C TYR A 535 -16.23 -7.17 -18.11
N THR A 536 -17.29 -7.44 -17.33
CA THR A 536 -18.19 -8.58 -17.55
C THR A 536 -18.94 -8.52 -18.88
N ILE A 537 -19.13 -7.32 -19.45
CA ILE A 537 -19.80 -7.16 -20.75
C ILE A 537 -18.86 -6.67 -21.86
N SER A 538 -17.63 -6.27 -21.50
CA SER A 538 -16.67 -5.67 -22.44
C SER A 538 -16.37 -6.55 -23.64
N ARG A 539 -16.40 -7.89 -23.50
CA ARG A 539 -16.20 -8.84 -24.61
C ARG A 539 -17.24 -8.64 -25.72
N HIS A 540 -18.51 -8.63 -25.35
CA HIS A 540 -19.62 -8.48 -26.31
C HIS A 540 -19.63 -7.08 -26.91
N ILE A 541 -19.37 -6.05 -26.09
CA ILE A 541 -19.22 -4.67 -26.56
C ILE A 541 -18.08 -4.54 -27.58
N ASN A 542 -16.90 -5.12 -27.29
CA ASN A 542 -15.76 -5.10 -28.20
C ASN A 542 -16.09 -5.80 -29.52
N LYS A 543 -16.72 -6.98 -29.46
CA LYS A 543 -17.16 -7.71 -30.65
C LYS A 543 -18.12 -6.88 -31.51
N LEU A 544 -19.17 -6.31 -30.91
CA LEU A 544 -20.13 -5.47 -31.65
C LEU A 544 -19.47 -4.21 -32.23
N ARG A 545 -18.54 -3.60 -31.49
CA ARG A 545 -17.78 -2.41 -31.92
C ARG A 545 -16.84 -2.74 -33.09
N GLU A 546 -16.12 -3.85 -33.03
CA GLU A 546 -15.23 -4.31 -34.10
C GLU A 546 -15.99 -4.68 -35.38
N GLU A 547 -17.20 -5.23 -35.25
CA GLU A 547 -18.10 -5.53 -36.37
C GLU A 547 -18.82 -4.28 -36.92
N GLY A 548 -18.65 -3.10 -36.30
CA GLY A 548 -19.34 -1.86 -36.71
C GLY A 548 -20.85 -1.89 -36.46
N LYS A 549 -21.33 -2.76 -35.55
CA LYS A 549 -22.75 -2.98 -35.22
C LYS A 549 -23.19 -2.31 -33.91
N LEU A 550 -22.31 -1.53 -33.29
CA LEU A 550 -22.59 -0.80 -32.06
C LEU A 550 -22.70 0.69 -32.35
N ASP A 551 -23.83 1.29 -31.98
CA ASP A 551 -23.97 2.74 -31.83
C ASP A 551 -23.85 3.09 -30.34
N PRO A 552 -22.73 3.69 -29.89
CA PRO A 552 -22.51 3.97 -28.49
C PRO A 552 -23.57 4.88 -27.86
N GLU A 553 -24.19 5.78 -28.64
CA GLU A 553 -25.22 6.69 -28.10
C GLU A 553 -26.48 5.96 -27.63
N LYS A 554 -26.68 4.73 -28.09
CA LYS A 554 -27.81 3.89 -27.69
C LYS A 554 -27.57 3.10 -26.40
N LEU A 555 -26.36 3.13 -25.85
CA LEU A 555 -26.06 2.59 -24.53
C LEU A 555 -26.54 3.58 -23.44
N THR A 556 -27.86 3.69 -23.30
CA THR A 556 -28.52 4.64 -22.41
C THR A 556 -28.49 4.16 -20.96
N PRO A 557 -28.85 5.02 -19.97
CA PRO A 557 -29.03 4.58 -18.59
C PRO A 557 -30.01 3.41 -18.44
N GLU A 558 -31.09 3.37 -19.24
CA GLU A 558 -32.06 2.27 -19.27
C GLU A 558 -31.41 0.94 -19.70
N PHE A 559 -30.50 0.97 -20.69
CA PHE A 559 -29.77 -0.21 -21.12
C PHE A 559 -28.92 -0.80 -19.97
N PHE A 560 -28.15 0.05 -19.29
CA PHE A 560 -27.28 -0.42 -18.19
C PHE A 560 -28.06 -0.81 -16.94
N ASP A 561 -29.19 -0.16 -16.65
CA ASP A 561 -30.10 -0.58 -15.58
C ASP A 561 -30.59 -2.01 -15.81
N TYR A 562 -31.00 -2.36 -17.03
CA TYR A 562 -31.40 -3.74 -17.36
C TYR A 562 -30.28 -4.76 -17.10
N ILE A 563 -29.09 -4.49 -17.64
CA ILE A 563 -27.94 -5.39 -17.52
C ILE A 563 -27.56 -5.61 -16.06
N PHE A 564 -27.47 -4.55 -15.25
CA PHE A 564 -26.86 -4.63 -13.92
C PHE A 564 -27.83 -4.72 -12.74
N LEU A 565 -29.06 -4.20 -12.87
CA LEU A 565 -29.94 -3.94 -11.73
C LEU A 565 -31.30 -4.63 -11.83
N GLU A 566 -31.89 -4.74 -13.03
CA GLU A 566 -33.20 -5.35 -13.23
C GLU A 566 -33.11 -6.89 -13.24
N ASP A 567 -34.26 -7.56 -13.09
CA ASP A 567 -34.33 -9.01 -13.26
C ASP A 567 -34.41 -9.38 -14.76
N PHE A 568 -34.09 -10.63 -15.11
CA PHE A 568 -34.22 -11.11 -16.49
C PHE A 568 -35.65 -10.94 -17.00
N ASN A 569 -35.80 -10.35 -18.18
CA ASN A 569 -37.09 -10.10 -18.80
C ASN A 569 -36.99 -10.08 -20.34
N GLU A 570 -37.56 -11.10 -20.98
CA GLU A 570 -37.52 -11.25 -22.45
C GLU A 570 -38.19 -10.10 -23.20
N GLU A 571 -39.25 -9.49 -22.65
CA GLU A 571 -39.91 -8.34 -23.28
C GLU A 571 -38.99 -7.12 -23.25
N LYS A 572 -38.25 -6.94 -22.14
CA LYS A 572 -37.27 -5.86 -22.00
C LYS A 572 -36.09 -6.04 -22.95
N GLU A 573 -35.62 -7.27 -23.13
CA GLU A 573 -34.57 -7.61 -24.09
C GLU A 573 -34.99 -7.28 -25.52
N LYS A 574 -36.23 -7.61 -25.91
CA LYS A 574 -36.78 -7.26 -27.23
C LYS A 574 -36.92 -5.74 -27.39
N GLU A 575 -37.43 -5.05 -26.39
CA GLU A 575 -37.55 -3.58 -26.38
C GLU A 575 -36.17 -2.92 -26.55
N LEU A 576 -35.19 -3.35 -25.75
CA LEU A 576 -33.81 -2.85 -25.85
C LEU A 576 -33.18 -3.22 -27.18
N SER A 577 -33.51 -4.38 -27.76
CA SER A 577 -33.00 -4.77 -29.06
C SER A 577 -33.46 -3.80 -30.16
N GLU A 578 -34.74 -3.42 -30.16
CA GLU A 578 -35.28 -2.43 -31.09
C GLU A 578 -34.66 -1.03 -30.89
N LYS A 579 -34.50 -0.60 -29.63
CA LYS A 579 -33.91 0.71 -29.31
C LYS A 579 -32.43 0.78 -29.68
N THR A 580 -31.66 -0.24 -29.30
CA THR A 580 -30.19 -0.26 -29.40
C THR A 580 -29.68 -0.77 -30.74
N GLY A 581 -30.46 -1.61 -31.43
CA GLY A 581 -30.00 -2.37 -32.59
C GLY A 581 -29.09 -3.56 -32.23
N ILE A 582 -28.90 -3.85 -30.94
CA ILE A 582 -28.17 -5.02 -30.45
C ILE A 582 -29.16 -6.20 -30.41
N PRO A 583 -28.84 -7.39 -30.94
CA PRO A 583 -29.74 -8.55 -30.86
C PRO A 583 -30.15 -8.86 -29.42
N ALA A 584 -31.42 -9.20 -29.20
CA ALA A 584 -31.96 -9.49 -27.85
C ALA A 584 -31.16 -10.61 -27.16
N GLU A 585 -30.72 -11.61 -27.93
CA GLU A 585 -29.88 -12.71 -27.43
C GLU A 585 -28.53 -12.20 -26.91
N VAL A 586 -27.93 -11.21 -27.57
CA VAL A 586 -26.65 -10.61 -27.12
C VAL A 586 -26.87 -9.75 -25.87
N VAL A 587 -28.01 -9.06 -25.76
CA VAL A 587 -28.38 -8.34 -24.53
C VAL A 587 -28.55 -9.31 -23.36
N HIS A 588 -29.20 -10.45 -23.60
CA HIS A 588 -29.35 -11.54 -22.65
C HIS A 588 -27.99 -12.09 -22.20
N GLU A 589 -27.13 -12.48 -23.15
CA GLU A 589 -25.77 -12.99 -22.88
C GLU A 589 -24.94 -11.99 -22.05
N MET A 590 -25.01 -10.70 -22.35
CA MET A 590 -24.32 -9.66 -21.57
C MET A 590 -24.79 -9.62 -20.12
N LYS A 591 -26.09 -9.79 -19.88
CA LYS A 591 -26.64 -9.87 -18.53
C LYS A 591 -26.22 -11.16 -17.84
N GLU A 592 -26.29 -12.31 -18.51
CA GLU A 592 -25.79 -13.59 -17.99
C GLU A 592 -24.32 -13.51 -17.56
N GLU A 593 -23.47 -12.89 -18.38
CA GLU A 593 -22.06 -12.66 -18.06
C GLU A 593 -21.88 -11.84 -16.78
N PHE A 594 -22.65 -10.75 -16.60
CA PHE A 594 -22.60 -9.99 -15.36
C PHE A 594 -23.06 -10.83 -14.16
N GLU A 595 -24.25 -11.44 -14.22
CA GLU A 595 -24.82 -12.20 -13.11
C GLU A 595 -23.98 -13.41 -12.72
N TYR A 596 -23.30 -14.04 -13.68
CA TYR A 596 -22.39 -15.16 -13.43
C TYR A 596 -21.08 -14.73 -12.77
N TRP A 597 -20.42 -13.68 -13.29
CA TRP A 597 -19.10 -13.28 -12.80
C TRP A 597 -19.16 -12.46 -11.51
N TYR A 598 -20.20 -11.66 -11.30
CA TYR A 598 -20.38 -10.86 -10.10
C TYR A 598 -21.00 -11.66 -8.94
N PRO A 599 -20.72 -11.30 -7.67
CA PRO A 599 -19.86 -10.21 -7.19
C PRO A 599 -18.37 -10.43 -7.45
N LEU A 600 -17.56 -9.37 -7.53
CA LEU A 600 -16.09 -9.50 -7.59
C LEU A 600 -15.55 -10.24 -6.35
N ASP A 601 -14.83 -11.35 -6.55
CA ASP A 601 -14.29 -12.15 -5.43
C ASP A 601 -13.09 -11.47 -4.79
N TRP A 602 -12.17 -10.94 -5.61
CA TRP A 602 -10.99 -10.25 -5.11
C TRP A 602 -10.63 -9.01 -5.93
N ARG A 603 -10.34 -7.92 -5.20
CA ARG A 603 -9.75 -6.70 -5.73
C ARG A 603 -8.32 -6.51 -5.21
N CYS A 604 -7.35 -6.50 -6.10
CA CYS A 604 -5.95 -6.27 -5.78
C CYS A 604 -5.51 -4.82 -6.01
N SER A 605 -4.65 -4.28 -5.14
CA SER A 605 -3.93 -3.03 -5.38
C SER A 605 -2.72 -2.84 -4.44
N ALA A 606 -1.93 -1.79 -4.65
CA ALA A 606 -0.99 -1.32 -3.64
C ALA A 606 -1.71 -0.58 -2.49
N LYS A 607 -1.06 -0.54 -1.32
CA LYS A 607 -1.61 -0.01 -0.04
C LYS A 607 -1.92 1.50 -0.04
N ASP A 608 -1.34 2.28 -0.95
CA ASP A 608 -1.64 3.71 -1.15
C ASP A 608 -3.08 3.98 -1.60
N LEU A 609 -3.74 2.99 -2.20
CA LEU A 609 -5.11 3.14 -2.69
C LEU A 609 -6.18 2.93 -1.61
N ILE A 610 -5.81 2.49 -0.40
CA ILE A 610 -6.75 2.31 0.73
C ILE A 610 -7.49 3.60 1.07
N PRO A 611 -6.82 4.74 1.38
CA PRO A 611 -7.48 5.97 1.80
C PRO A 611 -8.31 6.66 0.70
N ASN A 612 -8.32 6.14 -0.53
CA ASN A 612 -9.00 6.74 -1.66
C ASN A 612 -9.76 5.69 -2.49
N HIS A 613 -9.22 5.28 -3.65
CA HIS A 613 -9.81 4.38 -4.64
C HIS A 613 -10.48 3.14 -4.05
N LEU A 614 -9.80 2.39 -3.17
CA LEU A 614 -10.35 1.15 -2.60
C LEU A 614 -11.52 1.43 -1.66
N THR A 615 -11.53 2.57 -0.98
CA THR A 615 -12.67 2.99 -0.19
C THR A 615 -13.81 3.48 -1.09
N PHE A 616 -13.53 4.30 -2.11
CA PHE A 616 -14.53 4.76 -3.08
C PHE A 616 -15.17 3.59 -3.85
N PHE A 617 -14.39 2.56 -4.15
CA PHE A 617 -14.85 1.28 -4.69
C PHE A 617 -15.99 0.71 -3.82
N ILE A 618 -15.80 0.59 -2.50
CA ILE A 618 -16.84 0.10 -1.59
C ILE A 618 -18.08 1.00 -1.65
N PHE A 619 -17.91 2.31 -1.49
CA PHE A 619 -19.02 3.27 -1.51
C PHE A 619 -19.85 3.18 -2.79
N ASN A 620 -19.21 3.24 -3.96
CA ASN A 620 -19.93 3.23 -5.23
C ASN A 620 -20.63 1.87 -5.48
N HIS A 621 -20.04 0.76 -5.04
CA HIS A 621 -20.70 -0.54 -5.14
C HIS A 621 -21.99 -0.60 -4.30
N VAL A 622 -21.95 -0.15 -3.05
CA VAL A 622 -23.14 -0.17 -2.18
C VAL A 622 -24.19 0.87 -2.55
N ALA A 623 -23.81 1.91 -3.31
CA ALA A 623 -24.76 2.87 -3.86
C ALA A 623 -25.57 2.28 -5.01
N ILE A 624 -24.92 1.55 -5.91
CA ILE A 624 -25.47 1.20 -7.23
C ILE A 624 -25.99 -0.24 -7.26
N PHE A 625 -25.18 -1.22 -6.87
CA PHE A 625 -25.52 -2.63 -7.07
C PHE A 625 -26.38 -3.21 -5.96
N ARG A 626 -27.13 -4.26 -6.33
CA ARG A 626 -27.85 -5.12 -5.37
C ARG A 626 -26.88 -5.73 -4.36
N ARG A 627 -27.39 -6.10 -3.19
CA ARG A 627 -26.57 -6.47 -2.03
C ARG A 627 -25.70 -7.71 -2.29
N GLU A 628 -26.24 -8.68 -3.01
CA GLU A 628 -25.56 -9.89 -3.47
C GLU A 628 -24.35 -9.62 -4.38
N HIS A 629 -24.32 -8.44 -5.00
CA HIS A 629 -23.28 -7.99 -5.93
C HIS A 629 -22.20 -7.12 -5.26
N TRP A 630 -22.24 -6.98 -3.94
CA TRP A 630 -21.20 -6.27 -3.20
C TRP A 630 -19.86 -7.02 -3.24
N PRO A 631 -18.72 -6.31 -3.24
CA PRO A 631 -17.41 -6.94 -3.24
C PRO A 631 -17.23 -7.95 -2.11
N LYS A 632 -16.53 -9.05 -2.37
CA LYS A 632 -16.25 -10.08 -1.35
C LYS A 632 -14.91 -9.92 -0.66
N GLY A 633 -13.91 -9.32 -1.32
CA GLY A 633 -12.59 -9.18 -0.72
C GLY A 633 -11.66 -8.20 -1.41
N ILE A 634 -10.74 -7.63 -0.62
CA ILE A 634 -9.67 -6.74 -1.07
C ILE A 634 -8.33 -7.28 -0.57
N ALA A 635 -7.36 -7.38 -1.46
CA ALA A 635 -5.98 -7.74 -1.13
C ALA A 635 -5.03 -6.59 -1.51
N VAL A 636 -4.18 -6.17 -0.57
CA VAL A 636 -3.22 -5.08 -0.79
C VAL A 636 -1.78 -5.54 -0.71
N ASN A 637 -0.91 -4.89 -1.47
CA ASN A 637 0.53 -5.11 -1.42
C ASN A 637 1.35 -3.87 -1.06
N GLY A 638 2.57 -4.10 -0.56
CA GLY A 638 3.58 -3.05 -0.35
C GLY A 638 4.24 -2.59 -1.66
N PHE A 639 5.04 -1.53 -1.55
CA PHE A 639 5.82 -0.93 -2.62
C PHE A 639 7.14 -1.69 -2.87
N GLY A 640 7.85 -1.28 -3.92
CA GLY A 640 9.20 -1.75 -4.24
C GLY A 640 10.23 -0.63 -4.16
N THR A 641 11.41 -0.95 -3.64
CA THR A 641 12.63 -0.12 -3.75
C THR A 641 13.63 -0.78 -4.69
N LEU A 642 14.67 -0.03 -5.09
CA LEU A 642 15.77 -0.52 -5.92
C LEU A 642 17.09 -0.22 -5.20
N GLU A 643 17.84 -1.28 -4.86
CA GLU A 643 19.12 -1.19 -4.14
C GLU A 643 19.05 -0.33 -2.87
N GLY A 644 18.00 -0.51 -2.07
CA GLY A 644 17.75 0.21 -0.83
C GLY A 644 17.25 1.66 -1.00
N GLN A 645 17.06 2.14 -2.22
CA GLN A 645 16.58 3.49 -2.51
C GLN A 645 15.14 3.48 -3.04
N LYS A 646 14.34 4.47 -2.62
CA LYS A 646 13.03 4.73 -3.23
C LYS A 646 13.23 5.05 -4.71
N MET A 647 12.52 4.33 -5.58
CA MET A 647 12.55 4.60 -7.02
C MET A 647 11.97 5.98 -7.30
N SER A 648 12.73 6.81 -8.03
CA SER A 648 12.29 8.14 -8.46
C SER A 648 12.63 8.37 -9.93
N LYS A 649 11.64 8.80 -10.70
CA LYS A 649 11.80 9.15 -12.12
C LYS A 649 12.82 10.28 -12.29
N SER A 650 12.80 11.28 -11.40
CA SER A 650 13.72 12.43 -11.46
C SER A 650 15.17 12.07 -11.15
N LYS A 651 15.41 11.03 -10.35
CA LYS A 651 16.76 10.53 -10.04
C LYS A 651 17.27 9.48 -11.03
N GLY A 652 16.43 9.04 -11.97
CA GLY A 652 16.76 8.01 -12.95
C GLY A 652 16.90 6.58 -12.39
N ASN A 653 16.70 6.37 -11.09
CA ASN A 653 16.86 5.07 -10.43
C ASN A 653 15.58 4.23 -10.50
N VAL A 654 15.04 4.04 -11.70
CA VAL A 654 13.82 3.25 -11.95
C VAL A 654 14.15 2.07 -12.84
N LEU A 655 13.75 0.86 -12.42
CA LEU A 655 13.85 -0.34 -13.24
C LEU A 655 12.49 -0.62 -13.89
N ASN A 656 12.38 -0.39 -15.20
CA ASN A 656 11.17 -0.73 -15.95
C ASN A 656 10.94 -2.24 -15.89
N PHE A 657 9.67 -2.66 -15.88
CA PHE A 657 9.29 -4.06 -15.80
C PHE A 657 9.74 -4.83 -17.04
N ILE A 658 9.53 -4.26 -18.24
CA ILE A 658 10.01 -4.87 -19.48
C ILE A 658 11.54 -5.01 -19.50
N ASP A 659 12.28 -3.99 -19.03
CA ASP A 659 13.74 -4.06 -18.93
C ASP A 659 14.18 -5.20 -17.99
N ALA A 660 13.51 -5.35 -16.83
CA ALA A 660 13.78 -6.45 -15.91
C ALA A 660 13.53 -7.82 -16.55
N ILE A 661 12.47 -7.97 -17.34
CA ILE A 661 12.15 -9.19 -18.09
C ILE A 661 13.24 -9.46 -19.14
N GLU A 662 13.63 -8.46 -19.91
CA GLU A 662 14.65 -8.60 -20.95
C GLU A 662 16.02 -9.03 -20.42
N GLU A 663 16.40 -8.52 -19.24
CA GLU A 663 17.67 -8.83 -18.58
C GLU A 663 17.67 -10.23 -17.93
N ASN A 664 16.53 -10.66 -17.34
CA ASN A 664 16.51 -11.80 -16.42
C ASN A 664 15.62 -12.98 -16.88
N GLY A 665 14.66 -12.77 -17.77
CA GLY A 665 13.57 -13.71 -18.10
C GLY A 665 12.33 -13.48 -17.23
N ALA A 666 11.14 -13.61 -17.82
CA ALA A 666 9.86 -13.36 -17.17
C ALA A 666 9.67 -14.24 -15.92
N ASP A 667 9.95 -15.54 -16.02
CA ASP A 667 9.77 -16.47 -14.90
C ASP A 667 10.67 -16.14 -13.71
N VAL A 668 11.91 -15.73 -13.99
CA VAL A 668 12.86 -15.30 -12.96
C VAL A 668 12.35 -14.07 -12.24
N VAL A 669 11.91 -13.05 -12.99
CA VAL A 669 11.38 -11.79 -12.42
C VAL A 669 10.15 -12.07 -11.56
N ARG A 670 9.20 -12.86 -12.06
CA ARG A 670 7.96 -13.20 -11.35
C ARG A 670 8.24 -13.92 -10.05
N LEU A 671 9.02 -15.00 -10.08
CA LEU A 671 9.36 -15.76 -8.87
C LEU A 671 10.13 -14.90 -7.88
N TYR A 672 11.06 -14.08 -8.35
CA TYR A 672 11.85 -13.20 -7.51
C TYR A 672 10.95 -12.24 -6.72
N ILE A 673 10.07 -11.51 -7.40
CA ILE A 673 9.18 -10.55 -6.73
C ILE A 673 8.30 -11.25 -5.68
N MET A 674 7.77 -12.43 -5.99
CA MET A 674 6.93 -13.19 -5.06
C MET A 674 7.72 -13.74 -3.86
N SER A 675 9.02 -14.00 -4.02
CA SER A 675 9.90 -14.54 -2.98
C SER A 675 10.30 -13.52 -1.90
N LEU A 676 10.25 -12.23 -2.21
CA LEU A 676 10.83 -11.19 -1.35
C LEU A 676 9.90 -10.80 -0.21
N ALA A 677 8.61 -10.62 -0.49
CA ALA A 677 7.64 -10.12 0.48
C ALA A 677 6.21 -10.62 0.19
N GLU A 678 5.33 -10.48 1.16
CA GLU A 678 3.89 -10.75 1.06
C GLU A 678 3.08 -9.62 1.72
N HIS A 679 1.81 -9.51 1.37
CA HIS A 679 0.91 -8.45 1.86
C HIS A 679 1.49 -7.04 1.73
N ASP A 680 1.20 -6.15 2.68
CA ASP A 680 1.54 -4.73 2.71
C ASP A 680 3.03 -4.44 3.01
N SER A 681 3.84 -5.48 3.21
CA SER A 681 5.30 -5.36 3.37
C SER A 681 5.94 -4.94 2.06
N ASP A 682 6.85 -3.97 2.12
CA ASP A 682 7.61 -3.51 0.95
C ASP A 682 8.71 -4.52 0.59
N PHE A 683 9.22 -4.47 -0.64
CA PHE A 683 10.34 -5.30 -1.08
C PHE A 683 11.47 -4.44 -1.63
N ASP A 684 12.69 -4.98 -1.60
CA ASP A 684 13.86 -4.32 -2.19
C ASP A 684 14.42 -5.15 -3.34
N TRP A 685 14.44 -4.56 -4.54
CA TRP A 685 15.03 -5.21 -5.70
C TRP A 685 16.55 -5.06 -5.66
N LYS A 686 17.25 -6.17 -5.50
CA LYS A 686 18.72 -6.24 -5.62
C LYS A 686 19.17 -7.09 -6.80
N ARG A 687 20.05 -6.53 -7.63
CA ARG A 687 20.62 -7.21 -8.82
C ARG A 687 21.41 -8.47 -8.46
N SER A 688 22.10 -8.45 -7.32
CA SER A 688 22.90 -9.61 -6.87
C SER A 688 22.05 -10.80 -6.42
N GLU A 689 20.84 -10.55 -5.89
CA GLU A 689 19.94 -11.59 -5.40
C GLU A 689 19.13 -12.23 -6.55
N VAL A 690 18.64 -11.43 -7.51
CA VAL A 690 17.96 -11.98 -8.71
C VAL A 690 18.87 -12.88 -9.55
N GLY A 691 20.14 -12.52 -9.69
CA GLY A 691 21.12 -13.36 -10.40
C GLY A 691 21.40 -14.70 -9.70
N LYS A 692 21.33 -14.75 -8.36
CA LYS A 692 21.44 -16.01 -7.61
C LYS A 692 20.19 -16.87 -7.79
N LEU A 693 19.01 -16.28 -7.73
CA LEU A 693 17.75 -16.99 -7.96
C LEU A 693 17.66 -17.56 -9.37
N ARG A 694 18.12 -16.82 -10.39
CA ARG A 694 18.19 -17.31 -11.78
C ARG A 694 18.96 -18.64 -11.87
N LYS A 695 20.12 -18.75 -11.23
CA LYS A 695 20.90 -20.00 -11.20
C LYS A 695 20.16 -21.15 -10.50
N GLN A 696 19.37 -20.84 -9.47
CA GLN A 696 18.55 -21.85 -8.80
C GLN A 696 17.40 -22.32 -9.70
N ILE A 697 16.81 -21.44 -10.49
CA ILE A 697 15.78 -21.79 -11.50
C ILE A 697 16.39 -22.64 -12.62
N GLU A 698 17.58 -22.29 -13.12
CA GLU A 698 18.31 -23.11 -14.10
C GLU A 698 18.57 -24.52 -13.55
N ARG A 699 19.03 -24.63 -12.30
CA ARG A 699 19.22 -25.92 -11.64
C ARG A 699 17.92 -26.71 -11.48
N PHE A 700 16.83 -26.04 -11.11
CA PHE A 700 15.50 -26.66 -11.07
C PHE A 700 15.12 -27.22 -12.45
N TYR A 701 15.25 -26.43 -13.51
CA TYR A 701 14.94 -26.86 -14.87
C TYR A 701 15.76 -28.09 -15.30
N GLU A 702 17.07 -28.09 -15.02
CA GLU A 702 17.97 -29.21 -15.30
C GLU A 702 17.54 -30.49 -14.56
N LEU A 703 17.27 -30.38 -13.25
CA LEU A 703 16.85 -31.52 -12.43
C LEU A 703 15.53 -32.12 -12.91
N ILE A 704 14.54 -31.29 -13.22
CA ILE A 704 13.25 -31.79 -13.74
C ILE A 704 13.44 -32.43 -15.11
N THR A 705 14.28 -31.86 -15.97
CA THR A 705 14.57 -32.45 -17.29
C THR A 705 15.25 -33.81 -17.16
N GLU A 706 16.14 -33.98 -16.18
CA GLU A 706 16.76 -35.27 -15.86
C GLU A 706 15.70 -36.26 -15.36
N PHE A 707 14.88 -35.88 -14.38
CA PHE A 707 13.87 -36.76 -13.80
C PHE A 707 12.75 -37.10 -14.78
N ALA A 708 12.55 -36.26 -15.81
CA ALA A 708 11.63 -36.52 -16.91
C ALA A 708 12.04 -37.70 -17.80
N GLN A 709 13.27 -38.23 -17.66
CA GLN A 709 13.70 -39.44 -18.35
C GLN A 709 13.34 -40.72 -17.60
N TYR A 710 12.93 -40.62 -16.34
CA TYR A 710 12.57 -41.76 -15.51
C TYR A 710 11.10 -42.15 -15.65
N GLU A 711 10.81 -43.43 -15.46
CA GLU A 711 9.44 -43.96 -15.43
C GLU A 711 8.92 -44.04 -14.01
N GLU A 712 7.65 -43.72 -13.84
CA GLU A 712 6.94 -43.97 -12.59
C GLU A 712 6.55 -45.46 -12.53
N LYS A 713 7.04 -46.16 -11.50
CA LYS A 713 6.76 -47.57 -11.25
C LYS A 713 6.29 -47.80 -9.82
N ASP A 714 5.45 -48.81 -9.64
CA ASP A 714 5.05 -49.31 -8.32
C ASP A 714 6.14 -50.25 -7.79
N VAL A 715 6.94 -49.74 -6.86
CA VAL A 715 8.13 -50.40 -6.31
C VAL A 715 8.21 -50.15 -4.82
N GLU A 716 8.81 -51.09 -4.09
CA GLU A 716 8.97 -50.96 -2.65
C GLU A 716 9.93 -49.80 -2.31
N LEU A 717 9.40 -48.78 -1.63
CA LEU A 717 10.14 -47.58 -1.27
C LEU A 717 10.93 -47.77 0.03
N MET A 718 12.17 -47.30 0.05
CA MET A 718 12.95 -47.18 1.27
C MET A 718 12.42 -46.03 2.13
N ASP A 719 12.74 -46.04 3.42
CA ASP A 719 12.25 -45.01 4.35
C ASP A 719 12.72 -43.60 3.96
N ILE A 720 13.91 -43.45 3.37
CA ILE A 720 14.38 -42.16 2.81
C ILE A 720 13.58 -41.68 1.59
N ASP A 721 13.01 -42.61 0.81
CA ASP A 721 12.17 -42.29 -0.34
C ASP A 721 10.80 -41.80 0.17
N LYS A 722 10.24 -42.52 1.15
CA LYS A 722 9.02 -42.13 1.87
C LYS A 722 9.18 -40.79 2.58
N TRP A 723 10.35 -40.52 3.15
CA TRP A 723 10.69 -39.23 3.74
C TRP A 723 10.52 -38.10 2.73
N LEU A 724 11.10 -38.24 1.53
CA LEU A 724 10.99 -37.21 0.49
C LEU A 724 9.54 -36.99 0.07
N LEU A 725 8.75 -38.06 -0.10
CA LEU A 725 7.34 -37.96 -0.45
C LEU A 725 6.50 -37.29 0.66
N HIS A 726 6.78 -37.58 1.93
CA HIS A 726 6.18 -36.88 3.08
C HIS A 726 6.50 -35.38 3.06
N ARG A 727 7.75 -35.01 2.75
CA ARG A 727 8.15 -33.61 2.61
C ARG A 727 7.47 -32.92 1.44
N VAL A 728 7.27 -33.63 0.32
CA VAL A 728 6.47 -33.13 -0.82
C VAL A 728 5.02 -32.87 -0.38
N ASN A 729 4.37 -33.77 0.37
CA ASN A 729 3.04 -33.54 0.93
C ASN A 729 2.96 -32.28 1.81
N LYS A 730 3.96 -32.08 2.68
CA LYS A 730 4.04 -30.86 3.49
C LYS A 730 4.18 -29.61 2.63
N ALA A 731 4.99 -29.66 1.58
CA ALA A 731 5.15 -28.55 0.65
C ALA A 731 3.88 -28.25 -0.14
N ILE A 732 3.14 -29.28 -0.60
CA ILE A 732 1.83 -29.12 -1.24
C ILE A 732 0.88 -28.39 -0.29
N LYS A 733 0.71 -28.91 0.92
CA LYS A 733 -0.21 -28.34 1.92
C LYS A 733 0.17 -26.90 2.27
N GLY A 734 1.45 -26.65 2.61
CA GLY A 734 1.93 -25.33 3.00
C GLY A 734 1.87 -24.29 1.87
N ALA A 735 2.13 -24.69 0.63
CA ALA A 735 1.98 -23.80 -0.52
C ALA A 735 0.50 -23.48 -0.81
N THR A 736 -0.38 -24.47 -0.69
CA THR A 736 -1.83 -24.30 -0.89
C THR A 736 -2.41 -23.34 0.14
N GLU A 737 -2.17 -23.58 1.43
CA GLU A 737 -2.62 -22.70 2.52
C GLU A 737 -2.09 -21.27 2.37
N ALA A 738 -0.84 -21.11 1.92
CA ALA A 738 -0.27 -19.79 1.69
C ALA A 738 -0.92 -19.07 0.48
N LEU A 739 -1.17 -19.77 -0.62
CA LEU A 739 -1.79 -19.17 -1.81
C LEU A 739 -3.26 -18.82 -1.60
N GLU A 740 -4.01 -19.61 -0.82
CA GLU A 740 -5.39 -19.27 -0.41
C GLU A 740 -5.48 -17.89 0.28
N GLU A 741 -4.43 -17.52 1.02
CA GLU A 741 -4.33 -16.26 1.77
C GLU A 741 -3.40 -15.23 1.09
N PHE A 742 -3.05 -15.41 -0.18
CA PHE A 742 -2.19 -14.48 -0.94
C PHE A 742 -0.79 -14.26 -0.31
N ARG A 743 -0.31 -15.22 0.48
CA ARG A 743 1.00 -15.21 1.15
C ARG A 743 2.10 -15.69 0.21
N THR A 744 2.42 -14.87 -0.78
CA THR A 744 3.29 -15.22 -1.91
C THR A 744 4.70 -15.63 -1.49
N ARG A 745 5.31 -14.92 -0.53
CA ARG A 745 6.64 -15.25 -0.02
C ARG A 745 6.63 -16.62 0.63
N THR A 746 5.66 -16.87 1.50
CA THR A 746 5.49 -18.15 2.19
C THR A 746 5.22 -19.29 1.21
N ALA A 747 4.38 -19.06 0.20
CA ALA A 747 4.12 -20.03 -0.85
C ALA A 747 5.39 -20.40 -1.63
N VAL A 748 6.22 -19.42 -2.00
CA VAL A 748 7.52 -19.67 -2.65
C VAL A 748 8.50 -20.40 -1.72
N GLN A 749 8.50 -20.09 -0.42
CA GLN A 749 9.32 -20.84 0.55
C GLN A 749 8.96 -22.33 0.56
N TRP A 750 7.67 -22.68 0.51
CA TRP A 750 7.24 -24.09 0.43
C TRP A 750 7.44 -24.70 -0.95
N ALA A 751 6.86 -24.08 -1.98
CA ALA A 751 6.82 -24.62 -3.33
C ALA A 751 8.18 -24.67 -4.01
N PHE A 752 9.11 -23.78 -3.68
CA PHE A 752 10.43 -23.73 -4.32
C PHE A 752 11.56 -24.10 -3.35
N TYR A 753 11.79 -23.27 -2.32
CA TYR A 753 12.99 -23.39 -1.49
C TYR A 753 12.99 -24.64 -0.60
N SER A 754 11.84 -25.01 0.00
CA SER A 754 11.72 -26.21 0.84
C SER A 754 11.97 -27.46 0.03
N ILE A 755 11.29 -27.63 -1.12
CA ILE A 755 11.49 -28.80 -1.98
C ILE A 755 12.93 -28.87 -2.49
N LEU A 756 13.52 -27.73 -2.90
CA LEU A 756 14.91 -27.70 -3.34
C LEU A 756 15.89 -28.12 -2.22
N ASN A 757 15.63 -27.70 -0.98
CA ASN A 757 16.44 -28.10 0.18
C ASN A 757 16.27 -29.59 0.51
N ASP A 758 15.03 -30.06 0.53
CA ASP A 758 14.68 -31.44 0.86
C ASP A 758 15.22 -32.40 -0.21
N LEU A 759 15.12 -32.04 -1.49
CA LEU A 759 15.73 -32.78 -2.60
C LEU A 759 17.26 -32.80 -2.51
N ARG A 760 17.92 -31.67 -2.18
CA ARG A 760 19.38 -31.65 -1.99
C ARG A 760 19.81 -32.60 -0.88
N TRP A 761 19.07 -32.63 0.23
CA TRP A 761 19.31 -33.58 1.30
C TRP A 761 19.14 -35.02 0.82
N TYR A 762 18.01 -35.33 0.17
CA TYR A 762 17.74 -36.65 -0.37
C TYR A 762 18.82 -37.15 -1.35
N MET A 763 19.27 -36.29 -2.26
CA MET A 763 20.31 -36.63 -3.24
C MET A 763 21.65 -36.94 -2.56
N ARG A 764 22.00 -36.19 -1.51
CA ARG A 764 23.19 -36.44 -0.69
C ARG A 764 23.07 -37.73 0.13
N ARG A 765 21.89 -37.97 0.72
CA ARG A 765 21.58 -39.14 1.54
C ARG A 765 21.55 -40.45 0.72
N THR A 766 21.22 -40.35 -0.56
CA THR A 766 21.16 -41.44 -1.54
C THR A 766 22.28 -41.36 -2.59
N GLU A 767 23.38 -40.68 -2.29
CA GLU A 767 24.52 -40.59 -3.20
C GLU A 767 25.09 -41.98 -3.49
N GLY A 768 25.38 -42.28 -4.76
CA GLY A 768 25.83 -43.59 -5.22
C GLY A 768 24.71 -44.64 -5.41
N ARG A 769 23.49 -44.35 -4.96
CA ARG A 769 22.29 -45.17 -5.21
C ARG A 769 21.55 -44.67 -6.44
N ASP A 770 21.20 -45.57 -7.36
CA ASP A 770 20.37 -45.29 -8.53
C ASP A 770 19.55 -46.54 -8.91
N ASP A 771 18.46 -46.76 -8.18
CA ASP A 771 17.53 -47.88 -8.39
C ASP A 771 16.14 -47.37 -8.83
N GLU A 772 15.26 -48.31 -9.18
CA GLU A 772 13.91 -48.00 -9.66
C GLU A 772 13.08 -47.22 -8.62
N ALA A 773 13.27 -47.48 -7.33
CA ALA A 773 12.58 -46.76 -6.25
C ALA A 773 12.99 -45.29 -6.18
N LYS A 774 14.29 -45.00 -6.26
CA LYS A 774 14.78 -43.62 -6.32
C LYS A 774 14.28 -42.89 -7.56
N ARG A 775 14.38 -43.53 -8.74
CA ARG A 775 13.92 -42.94 -10.01
C ARG A 775 12.42 -42.66 -10.02
N SER A 776 11.61 -43.61 -9.54
CA SER A 776 10.15 -43.46 -9.41
C SER A 776 9.80 -42.31 -8.45
N THR A 777 10.49 -42.21 -7.30
CA THR A 777 10.29 -41.13 -6.32
C THR A 777 10.64 -39.76 -6.90
N LEU A 778 11.77 -39.64 -7.60
CA LEU A 778 12.19 -38.41 -8.26
C LEU A 778 11.23 -38.01 -9.40
N ARG A 779 10.70 -38.98 -10.15
CA ARG A 779 9.68 -38.76 -11.18
C ARG A 779 8.38 -38.21 -10.58
N LYS A 780 7.89 -38.80 -9.48
CA LYS A 780 6.72 -38.33 -8.73
C LYS A 780 6.92 -36.90 -8.22
N LEU A 781 8.07 -36.63 -7.60
CA LEU A 781 8.44 -35.28 -7.16
C LEU A 781 8.41 -34.30 -8.33
N ALA A 782 9.00 -34.67 -9.47
CA ALA A 782 9.08 -33.79 -10.64
C ALA A 782 7.68 -33.38 -11.14
N ASN A 783 6.73 -34.32 -11.22
CA ASN A 783 5.34 -34.03 -11.61
C ASN A 783 4.67 -33.01 -10.68
N ILE A 784 4.79 -33.23 -9.35
CA ILE A 784 4.21 -32.34 -8.36
C ILE A 784 4.89 -30.97 -8.35
N TRP A 785 6.22 -30.95 -8.41
CA TRP A 785 6.99 -29.72 -8.26
C TRP A 785 6.75 -28.76 -9.42
N VAL A 786 6.64 -29.28 -10.66
CA VAL A 786 6.25 -28.49 -11.84
C VAL A 786 4.88 -27.86 -11.65
N LYS A 787 3.88 -28.60 -11.14
CA LYS A 787 2.54 -28.04 -10.90
C LYS A 787 2.53 -26.98 -9.80
N LEU A 788 3.26 -27.19 -8.69
CA LEU A 788 3.38 -26.20 -7.62
C LEU A 788 4.03 -24.88 -8.08
N MET A 789 4.97 -24.98 -9.02
CA MET A 789 5.69 -23.83 -9.57
C MET A 789 4.96 -23.13 -10.72
N ALA A 790 3.96 -23.78 -11.34
CA ALA A 790 3.24 -23.25 -12.50
C ALA A 790 2.63 -21.85 -12.32
N PRO A 791 2.09 -21.46 -11.15
CA PRO A 791 1.63 -20.09 -10.93
C PRO A 791 2.75 -19.03 -10.97
N PHE A 792 3.95 -19.40 -10.52
CA PHE A 792 5.07 -18.46 -10.39
C PHE A 792 5.92 -18.37 -11.65
N THR A 793 6.26 -19.53 -12.22
CA THR A 793 7.14 -19.67 -13.39
C THR A 793 6.42 -20.42 -14.52
N PRO A 794 5.32 -19.86 -15.07
CA PRO A 794 4.44 -20.60 -15.96
C PRO A 794 5.11 -21.07 -17.24
N HIS A 795 6.07 -20.32 -17.80
CA HIS A 795 6.62 -20.64 -19.12
C HIS A 795 7.51 -21.88 -19.08
N ILE A 796 8.47 -21.93 -18.15
CA ILE A 796 9.30 -23.12 -17.97
C ILE A 796 8.48 -24.30 -17.46
N CYS A 797 7.42 -24.06 -16.68
CA CYS A 797 6.58 -25.16 -16.20
C CYS A 797 5.76 -25.79 -17.32
N GLU A 798 5.28 -25.03 -18.32
CA GLU A 798 4.67 -25.62 -19.52
C GLU A 798 5.70 -26.48 -20.28
N GLU A 799 6.93 -25.97 -20.46
CA GLU A 799 7.99 -26.71 -21.14
C GLU A 799 8.37 -28.00 -20.41
N LEU A 800 8.49 -27.94 -19.09
CA LEU A 800 8.80 -29.09 -18.25
C LEU A 800 7.62 -30.07 -18.17
N TRP A 801 6.38 -29.57 -18.22
CA TRP A 801 5.18 -30.40 -18.31
C TRP A 801 5.15 -31.22 -19.60
N GLU A 802 5.46 -30.58 -20.74
CA GLU A 802 5.60 -31.27 -22.04
C GLU A 802 6.69 -32.36 -21.97
N LYS A 803 7.84 -32.06 -21.36
CA LYS A 803 8.94 -33.04 -21.16
C LYS A 803 8.55 -34.20 -20.24
N LEU A 804 7.73 -33.95 -19.24
CA LEU A 804 7.19 -34.97 -18.34
C LEU A 804 6.09 -35.82 -18.99
N GLY A 805 5.78 -35.62 -20.27
CA GLY A 805 4.70 -36.32 -20.97
C GLY A 805 3.32 -35.90 -20.47
N GLY A 806 3.21 -34.71 -19.89
CA GLY A 806 1.94 -34.14 -19.46
C GLY A 806 1.04 -33.83 -20.65
N GLU A 807 -0.25 -34.11 -20.51
CA GLU A 807 -1.26 -33.77 -21.51
C GLU A 807 -1.79 -32.36 -21.29
N GLY A 808 -2.13 -31.67 -22.39
CA GLY A 808 -2.64 -30.30 -22.36
C GLY A 808 -1.65 -29.27 -21.78
N PHE A 809 -2.19 -28.17 -21.28
CA PHE A 809 -1.41 -27.08 -20.67
C PHE A 809 -1.31 -27.27 -19.16
N VAL A 810 -0.12 -27.08 -18.58
CA VAL A 810 0.05 -27.10 -17.12
C VAL A 810 -0.78 -26.01 -16.45
N SER A 811 -0.99 -24.89 -17.16
CA SER A 811 -1.86 -23.79 -16.71
C SER A 811 -3.33 -24.21 -16.48
N LEU A 812 -3.74 -25.36 -17.04
CA LEU A 812 -5.08 -25.96 -16.90
C LEU A 812 -5.06 -27.29 -16.12
N ALA A 813 -3.87 -27.78 -15.75
CA ALA A 813 -3.74 -29.02 -15.00
C ALA A 813 -4.27 -28.86 -13.58
N LYS A 814 -4.78 -29.96 -13.00
CA LYS A 814 -5.27 -29.95 -11.62
C LYS A 814 -4.13 -29.65 -10.64
N TRP A 815 -4.39 -28.77 -9.67
CA TRP A 815 -3.51 -28.49 -8.56
C TRP A 815 -3.20 -29.78 -7.78
N PRO A 816 -1.94 -30.04 -7.40
CA PRO A 816 -1.60 -31.24 -6.65
C PRO A 816 -2.22 -31.18 -5.26
N GLU A 817 -2.79 -32.30 -4.83
CA GLU A 817 -3.31 -32.49 -3.48
C GLU A 817 -2.37 -33.42 -2.70
N PRO A 818 -2.26 -33.28 -1.37
CA PRO A 818 -1.50 -34.22 -0.55
C PRO A 818 -2.01 -35.65 -0.74
N VAL A 819 -1.10 -36.60 -0.93
CA VAL A 819 -1.41 -38.02 -1.13
C VAL A 819 -1.43 -38.72 0.23
N GLU A 820 -2.55 -39.34 0.61
CA GLU A 820 -2.74 -39.86 1.96
C GLU A 820 -1.64 -40.86 2.37
N GLU A 821 -1.21 -41.74 1.46
CA GLU A 821 -0.19 -42.76 1.76
C GLU A 821 1.21 -42.20 1.99
N TRP A 822 1.48 -40.95 1.61
CA TRP A 822 2.81 -40.35 1.70
C TRP A 822 3.07 -39.69 3.06
N TRP A 823 2.08 -39.54 3.93
CA TRP A 823 2.27 -38.96 5.26
C TRP A 823 3.02 -39.92 6.20
N ASN A 824 4.17 -39.49 6.70
CA ASN A 824 4.94 -40.24 7.69
C ASN A 824 5.76 -39.33 8.62
N GLU A 825 5.12 -38.84 9.68
CA GLU A 825 5.78 -38.02 10.70
C GLU A 825 6.89 -38.76 11.45
N THR A 826 6.78 -40.08 11.60
CA THR A 826 7.77 -40.89 12.32
C THR A 826 9.10 -40.89 11.56
N ILE A 827 9.06 -41.13 10.25
CA ILE A 827 10.26 -41.10 9.38
C ILE A 827 10.88 -39.70 9.35
N GLU A 828 10.07 -38.64 9.37
CA GLU A 828 10.59 -37.27 9.43
C GLU A 828 11.39 -37.03 10.71
N LEU A 829 10.89 -37.47 11.86
CA LEU A 829 11.60 -37.38 13.13
C LEU A 829 12.85 -38.26 13.14
N GLU A 830 12.81 -39.46 12.56
CA GLU A 830 13.98 -40.34 12.40
C GLU A 830 15.08 -39.66 11.57
N GLU A 831 14.73 -38.99 10.47
CA GLU A 831 15.70 -38.31 9.62
C GLU A 831 16.22 -36.99 10.25
N GLU A 832 15.37 -36.27 11.00
CA GLU A 832 15.81 -35.12 11.81
C GLU A 832 16.81 -35.55 12.89
N TYR A 833 16.54 -36.66 13.57
CA TYR A 833 17.44 -37.27 14.54
C TYR A 833 18.81 -37.63 13.93
N ILE A 834 18.84 -38.20 12.72
CA ILE A 834 20.08 -38.49 11.98
C ILE A 834 20.84 -37.20 11.64
N LYS A 835 20.14 -36.16 11.16
CA LYS A 835 20.75 -34.86 10.85
C LYS A 835 21.42 -34.24 12.08
N THR A 836 20.69 -34.15 13.19
CA THR A 836 21.20 -33.59 14.45
C THR A 836 22.41 -34.38 14.96
N LEU A 837 22.38 -35.71 14.86
CA LEU A 837 23.50 -36.55 15.24
C LEU A 837 24.77 -36.28 14.41
N ILE A 838 24.64 -36.11 13.09
CA ILE A 838 25.79 -35.79 12.22
C ILE A 838 26.38 -34.44 12.60
N GLU A 839 25.54 -33.45 12.90
CA GLU A 839 25.96 -32.12 13.37
C GLU A 839 26.67 -32.22 14.72
N ASP A 840 26.09 -32.93 15.69
CA ASP A 840 26.68 -33.16 17.01
C ASP A 840 28.05 -33.85 16.91
N ILE A 841 28.20 -34.88 16.07
CA ILE A 841 29.49 -35.56 15.85
C ILE A 841 30.51 -34.57 15.29
N LYS A 842 30.15 -33.80 14.26
CA LYS A 842 31.05 -32.80 13.64
C LYS A 842 31.46 -31.72 14.63
N GLU A 843 30.52 -31.25 15.46
CA GLU A 843 30.80 -30.28 16.51
C GLU A 843 31.76 -30.85 17.57
N ILE A 844 31.52 -32.08 18.05
CA ILE A 844 32.41 -32.73 19.03
C ILE A 844 33.83 -32.85 18.47
N VAL A 845 33.99 -33.32 17.22
CA VAL A 845 35.32 -33.44 16.59
C VAL A 845 36.01 -32.07 16.50
N SER A 846 35.27 -31.04 16.07
CA SER A 846 35.80 -29.68 15.91
C SER A 846 36.22 -29.06 17.24
N VAL A 847 35.36 -29.13 18.27
CA VAL A 847 35.59 -28.52 19.59
C VAL A 847 36.70 -29.25 20.35
N ALA A 848 36.72 -30.58 20.29
CA ALA A 848 37.74 -31.39 20.95
C ALA A 848 39.06 -31.48 20.16
N LYS A 849 39.13 -30.87 18.96
CA LYS A 849 40.30 -30.88 18.05
C LYS A 849 40.84 -32.29 17.79
N LEU A 850 39.93 -33.24 17.57
CA LEU A 850 40.26 -34.65 17.37
C LEU A 850 40.60 -34.92 15.90
N GLU A 851 41.70 -34.36 15.41
CA GLU A 851 42.11 -34.44 13.99
C GLU A 851 42.43 -35.87 13.52
N ASN A 852 42.67 -36.81 14.45
CA ASN A 852 42.97 -38.21 14.17
C ASN A 852 41.86 -39.18 14.58
N ALA A 853 40.65 -38.69 14.88
CA ALA A 853 39.52 -39.55 15.23
C ALA A 853 39.26 -40.56 14.11
N LYS A 854 39.03 -41.82 14.48
CA LYS A 854 38.76 -42.91 13.53
C LYS A 854 37.39 -43.53 13.73
N ARG A 855 36.86 -43.49 14.97
CA ARG A 855 35.64 -44.20 15.34
C ARG A 855 34.72 -43.32 16.15
N ALA A 856 33.41 -43.46 15.93
CA ALA A 856 32.39 -42.93 16.83
C ALA A 856 31.46 -44.05 17.31
N TYR A 857 31.37 -44.19 18.62
CA TYR A 857 30.48 -45.11 19.31
C TYR A 857 29.22 -44.38 19.72
N ILE A 858 28.06 -44.87 19.26
CA ILE A 858 26.77 -44.23 19.43
C ILE A 858 25.88 -45.12 20.29
N TYR A 859 25.33 -44.55 21.35
CA TYR A 859 24.41 -45.24 22.27
C TYR A 859 23.02 -44.61 22.18
N THR A 860 22.02 -45.42 21.86
CA THR A 860 20.61 -45.02 21.85
C THR A 860 20.02 -45.03 23.26
N ALA A 861 18.87 -44.38 23.44
CA ALA A 861 18.20 -44.32 24.72
C ALA A 861 17.61 -45.68 25.13
N GLU A 862 17.80 -46.07 26.39
CA GLU A 862 17.14 -47.25 26.95
C GLU A 862 15.60 -47.10 26.92
N ASP A 863 14.87 -48.20 26.71
CA ASP A 863 13.40 -48.22 26.60
C ASP A 863 12.66 -47.50 27.73
N TRP A 864 13.16 -47.61 28.97
CA TRP A 864 12.52 -46.98 30.11
C TRP A 864 12.58 -45.45 30.03
N LYS A 865 13.60 -44.87 29.37
CA LYS A 865 13.69 -43.41 29.16
C LYS A 865 12.66 -42.93 28.13
N TRP A 866 12.43 -43.72 27.09
CA TRP A 866 11.35 -43.48 26.12
C TRP A 866 9.96 -43.54 26.78
N LYS A 867 9.72 -44.55 27.63
CA LYS A 867 8.47 -44.63 28.42
C LYS A 867 8.25 -43.38 29.28
N VAL A 868 9.30 -42.92 29.98
CA VAL A 868 9.23 -41.69 30.79
C VAL A 868 8.92 -40.48 29.92
N ALA A 869 9.59 -40.34 28.77
CA ALA A 869 9.41 -39.21 27.87
C ALA A 869 7.99 -39.13 27.29
N GLN A 870 7.40 -40.26 26.88
CA GLN A 870 6.03 -40.32 26.39
C GLN A 870 5.02 -39.88 27.47
N VAL A 871 5.19 -40.36 28.70
CA VAL A 871 4.31 -39.96 29.81
C VAL A 871 4.48 -38.47 30.14
N VAL A 872 5.68 -37.92 30.06
CA VAL A 872 5.91 -36.48 30.22
C VAL A 872 5.24 -35.67 29.11
N ALA A 873 5.34 -36.12 27.86
CA ALA A 873 4.69 -35.49 26.71
C ALA A 873 3.17 -35.42 26.86
N GLU A 874 2.55 -36.49 27.36
CA GLU A 874 1.11 -36.53 27.63
C GLU A 874 0.69 -35.68 28.83
N LYS A 875 1.41 -35.80 29.96
CA LYS A 875 0.97 -35.20 31.24
C LYS A 875 1.41 -33.75 31.41
N LYS A 876 2.49 -33.33 30.75
CA LYS A 876 3.07 -31.97 30.76
C LYS A 876 3.37 -31.40 32.15
N ASP A 877 3.33 -32.22 33.20
CA ASP A 877 3.54 -31.85 34.59
C ASP A 877 4.39 -32.91 35.31
N PHE A 878 5.26 -32.44 36.20
CA PHE A 878 6.18 -33.29 36.95
C PHE A 878 5.46 -34.27 37.87
N LYS A 879 4.47 -33.81 38.67
CA LYS A 879 3.81 -34.66 39.67
C LYS A 879 2.93 -35.70 39.00
N ALA A 880 2.18 -35.29 37.97
CA ALA A 880 1.33 -36.18 37.19
C ALA A 880 2.16 -37.25 36.46
N ALA A 881 3.25 -36.86 35.80
CA ALA A 881 4.13 -37.81 35.12
C ALA A 881 4.81 -38.77 36.11
N MET A 882 5.31 -38.26 37.25
CA MET A 882 5.96 -39.09 38.26
C MET A 882 5.01 -40.13 38.86
N SER A 883 3.76 -39.73 39.15
CA SER A 883 2.73 -40.65 39.66
C SER A 883 2.43 -41.78 38.67
N GLU A 884 2.35 -41.46 37.37
CA GLU A 884 2.03 -42.41 36.32
C GLU A 884 3.18 -43.37 36.03
N VAL A 885 4.40 -42.86 35.84
CA VAL A 885 5.59 -43.66 35.55
C VAL A 885 5.91 -44.65 36.69
N MET A 886 5.66 -44.25 37.95
CA MET A 886 5.97 -45.10 39.12
C MET A 886 5.03 -46.30 39.28
N LYS A 887 3.97 -46.41 38.47
CA LYS A 887 3.12 -47.61 38.38
C LYS A 887 3.80 -48.76 37.64
N ASP A 888 4.76 -48.49 36.75
CA ASP A 888 5.54 -49.52 36.04
C ASP A 888 6.63 -50.09 36.97
N PRO A 889 6.60 -51.40 37.32
CA PRO A 889 7.56 -52.02 38.21
C PRO A 889 9.02 -51.93 37.74
N GLU A 890 9.28 -51.93 36.43
CA GLU A 890 10.64 -51.85 35.88
C GLU A 890 11.21 -50.44 35.95
N VAL A 891 10.36 -49.43 35.76
CA VAL A 891 10.77 -48.02 35.87
C VAL A 891 10.90 -47.59 37.34
N ARG A 892 10.05 -48.12 38.22
CA ARG A 892 10.08 -47.88 39.67
C ARG A 892 11.41 -48.26 40.32
N LYS A 893 12.09 -49.32 39.83
CA LYS A 893 13.44 -49.72 40.27
C LYS A 893 14.48 -48.61 40.09
N ARG A 894 14.24 -47.67 39.17
CA ARG A 894 15.14 -46.56 38.80
C ARG A 894 14.65 -45.18 39.28
N GLY A 895 13.79 -45.12 40.31
CA GLY A 895 13.06 -43.91 40.71
C GLY A 895 13.88 -42.61 40.87
N LYS A 896 15.13 -42.68 41.34
CA LYS A 896 16.01 -41.49 41.43
C LYS A 896 16.42 -40.95 40.05
N GLU A 897 16.72 -41.83 39.10
CA GLU A 897 17.09 -41.45 37.73
C GLU A 897 15.87 -40.96 36.95
N VAL A 898 14.72 -41.62 37.14
CA VAL A 898 13.42 -41.23 36.59
C VAL A 898 13.02 -39.83 37.03
N SER A 899 13.13 -39.51 38.33
CA SER A 899 12.82 -38.18 38.83
C SER A 899 13.68 -37.09 38.19
N LYS A 900 14.98 -37.34 38.00
CA LYS A 900 15.88 -36.38 37.32
C LYS A 900 15.52 -36.22 35.85
N LEU A 901 15.16 -37.31 35.19
CA LEU A 901 14.74 -37.33 33.79
C LEU A 901 13.45 -36.52 33.57
N ILE A 902 12.41 -36.76 34.38
CA ILE A 902 11.15 -36.00 34.30
C ILE A 902 11.40 -34.51 34.54
N GLN A 903 12.20 -34.16 35.56
CA GLN A 903 12.53 -32.76 35.85
C GLN A 903 13.22 -32.07 34.67
N LYS A 904 14.13 -32.78 34.00
CA LYS A 904 14.84 -32.28 32.82
C LYS A 904 13.89 -32.07 31.63
N LEU A 905 13.09 -33.08 31.29
CA LEU A 905 12.17 -33.02 30.13
C LEU A 905 11.08 -31.95 30.29
N VAL A 906 10.54 -31.77 31.51
CA VAL A 906 9.56 -30.71 31.80
C VAL A 906 10.22 -29.33 31.72
N LYS A 907 11.45 -29.17 32.23
CA LYS A 907 12.20 -27.91 32.13
C LYS A 907 12.51 -27.54 30.68
N GLU A 908 12.86 -28.52 29.86
CA GLU A 908 13.16 -28.36 28.43
C GLU A 908 11.88 -28.28 27.56
N ARG A 909 10.69 -28.40 28.18
CA ARG A 909 9.37 -28.41 27.49
C ARG A 909 9.29 -29.42 26.34
N ALA A 910 9.92 -30.57 26.51
CA ALA A 910 9.97 -31.63 25.50
C ALA A 910 8.64 -32.41 25.44
N PHE A 911 7.57 -31.75 25.01
CA PHE A 911 6.21 -32.29 25.06
C PHE A 911 5.71 -32.88 23.74
N ASP A 912 6.45 -32.70 22.64
CA ASP A 912 6.09 -33.19 21.31
C ASP A 912 6.90 -34.43 20.90
N LEU A 913 7.40 -35.19 21.88
CA LEU A 913 8.22 -36.38 21.64
C LEU A 913 7.36 -37.56 21.20
N LYS A 914 7.41 -37.89 19.91
CA LYS A 914 6.88 -39.15 19.35
C LYS A 914 7.98 -40.22 19.38
N ARG A 915 7.64 -41.44 19.79
CA ARG A 915 8.60 -42.55 19.86
C ARG A 915 9.01 -42.99 18.45
N ILE A 916 10.32 -43.04 18.22
CA ILE A 916 10.95 -43.58 17.02
C ILE A 916 11.78 -44.82 17.35
N ASP A 917 12.12 -45.62 16.34
CA ASP A 917 13.11 -46.68 16.48
C ASP A 917 14.50 -46.12 16.15
N GLU A 918 15.15 -45.54 17.17
CA GLU A 918 16.47 -44.91 17.03
C GLU A 918 17.51 -45.87 16.43
N GLU A 919 17.50 -47.14 16.82
CA GLU A 919 18.49 -48.10 16.35
C GLU A 919 18.26 -48.46 14.88
N LYS A 920 17.01 -48.71 14.49
CA LYS A 920 16.65 -48.94 13.08
C LYS A 920 17.08 -47.75 12.21
N ALA A 921 16.74 -46.52 12.61
CA ALA A 921 17.06 -45.31 11.87
C ALA A 921 18.58 -45.16 11.67
N LEU A 922 19.36 -45.35 12.74
CA LEU A 922 20.83 -45.27 12.67
C LEU A 922 21.41 -46.37 11.79
N ARG A 923 20.91 -47.60 11.88
CA ARG A 923 21.41 -48.72 11.07
C ARG A 923 21.15 -48.48 9.58
N GLN A 924 19.97 -47.96 9.22
CA GLN A 924 19.65 -47.58 7.83
C GLN A 924 20.47 -46.39 7.33
N ALA A 925 21.01 -45.57 8.22
CA ALA A 925 21.83 -44.39 7.90
C ALA A 925 23.33 -44.57 8.10
N LYS A 926 23.77 -45.74 8.56
CA LYS A 926 25.15 -45.96 8.99
C LYS A 926 26.17 -45.53 7.95
N ASP A 927 26.11 -46.07 6.74
CA ASP A 927 27.08 -45.79 5.67
C ASP A 927 27.11 -44.30 5.29
N PHE A 928 25.96 -43.63 5.39
CA PHE A 928 25.87 -42.20 5.14
C PHE A 928 26.51 -41.38 6.27
N ILE A 929 26.23 -41.72 7.53
CA ILE A 929 26.85 -41.06 8.69
C ILE A 929 28.37 -41.25 8.65
N GLU A 930 28.85 -42.45 8.31
CA GLU A 930 30.28 -42.76 8.14
C GLU A 930 30.92 -41.87 7.07
N ARG A 931 30.30 -41.79 5.87
CA ARG A 931 30.78 -40.92 4.78
C ARG A 931 30.80 -39.45 5.19
N GLU A 932 29.77 -38.99 5.90
CA GLU A 932 29.60 -37.60 6.29
C GLU A 932 30.55 -37.12 7.38
N THR A 933 30.88 -38.01 8.30
CA THR A 933 31.74 -37.71 9.45
C THR A 933 33.19 -38.09 9.18
N GLY A 934 33.45 -38.99 8.24
CA GLY A 934 34.77 -39.58 8.00
C GLY A 934 35.18 -40.61 9.07
N LEU A 935 34.25 -41.03 9.94
CA LEU A 935 34.49 -41.92 11.06
C LEU A 935 33.78 -43.25 10.85
N GLU A 936 34.36 -44.35 11.33
CA GLU A 936 33.66 -45.64 11.43
C GLU A 936 32.61 -45.57 12.55
N ILE A 937 31.35 -45.90 12.25
CA ILE A 937 30.22 -45.76 13.17
C ILE A 937 29.86 -47.10 13.81
N ILE A 938 29.90 -47.15 15.14
CA ILE A 938 29.57 -48.33 15.93
C ILE A 938 28.34 -48.04 16.78
N ILE A 939 27.21 -48.67 16.43
CA ILE A 939 25.91 -48.44 17.06
C ILE A 939 25.66 -49.50 18.15
N ASN A 940 25.32 -49.05 19.35
CA ASN A 940 24.99 -49.87 20.52
C ASN A 940 25.99 -51.01 20.79
N PRO A 941 27.31 -50.70 20.94
CA PRO A 941 28.29 -51.70 21.34
C PRO A 941 27.99 -52.26 22.75
N GLU A 942 28.45 -53.47 23.02
CA GLU A 942 28.35 -54.07 24.36
C GLU A 942 29.20 -53.32 25.39
N GLU A 943 30.37 -52.83 24.97
CA GLU A 943 31.30 -52.05 25.79
C GLU A 943 30.81 -50.60 25.98
N ASP A 944 30.76 -50.11 27.22
CA ASP A 944 30.38 -48.72 27.54
C ASP A 944 31.61 -47.79 27.53
N LYS A 945 32.02 -47.38 26.33
CA LYS A 945 33.14 -46.44 26.12
C LYS A 945 32.87 -45.10 26.80
N GLY A 946 33.76 -44.70 27.70
CA GLY A 946 33.67 -43.42 28.42
C GLY A 946 32.46 -43.28 29.36
N GLY A 947 31.76 -44.37 29.70
CA GLY A 947 30.55 -44.33 30.54
C GLY A 947 29.38 -43.57 29.90
N LYS A 948 29.35 -43.50 28.56
CA LYS A 948 28.41 -42.71 27.78
C LYS A 948 27.04 -43.36 27.64
N LYS A 949 26.92 -44.68 27.77
CA LYS A 949 25.64 -45.41 27.61
C LYS A 949 24.53 -44.88 28.51
N LYS A 950 24.85 -44.56 29.78
CA LYS A 950 23.87 -43.99 30.73
C LYS A 950 23.45 -42.55 30.40
N GLN A 951 24.21 -41.84 29.57
CA GLN A 951 23.97 -40.44 29.20
C GLN A 951 23.03 -40.29 28.00
N ALA A 952 22.78 -41.37 27.24
CA ALA A 952 21.89 -41.36 26.08
C ALA A 952 20.45 -41.02 26.47
N MET A 953 19.78 -40.17 25.71
CA MET A 953 18.44 -39.66 25.97
C MET A 953 17.58 -39.80 24.71
N PRO A 954 16.25 -39.93 24.83
CA PRO A 954 15.37 -39.95 23.66
C PRO A 954 15.65 -38.77 22.73
N MET A 955 15.79 -39.04 21.43
CA MET A 955 16.15 -38.06 20.38
C MET A 955 17.53 -37.41 20.56
N LYS A 956 18.34 -37.86 21.52
CA LYS A 956 19.68 -37.31 21.79
C LYS A 956 20.63 -38.43 22.23
N PRO A 957 21.23 -39.16 21.28
CA PRO A 957 22.07 -40.29 21.59
C PRO A 957 23.35 -39.80 22.26
N ALA A 958 23.98 -40.69 23.04
CA ALA A 958 25.31 -40.39 23.56
C ALA A 958 26.36 -40.83 22.55
N VAL A 959 27.31 -39.94 22.27
CA VAL A 959 28.42 -40.17 21.34
C VAL A 959 29.73 -40.19 22.11
N TYR A 960 30.59 -41.17 21.80
CA TYR A 960 31.99 -41.22 22.20
C TYR A 960 32.86 -41.32 20.96
N ILE A 961 33.84 -40.43 20.80
CA ILE A 961 34.75 -40.39 19.64
C ILE A 961 36.13 -40.86 20.08
N GLU A 962 36.74 -41.77 19.32
CA GLU A 962 38.06 -42.37 19.53
C GLU A 962 39.02 -42.07 18.37
#